data_AF-A0A554JW59-F1
#
_entry.id   AF-A0A554JW59-F1
#
_cell.length_a   1.000
_cell.length_b   1.000
_cell.length_c   1.000
_cell.angle_alpha   90.00
_cell.angle_beta   90.00
_cell.angle_gamma   90.00
#
_symmetry.space_group_name_H-M   'P 1'
#
loop_
_entity.id
_entity.type
_entity.pdbx_description
1 polymer ?
#
loop_
_entity_poly.entity_id
_entity_poly.type
_entity_poly.pdbx_seq_one_letter_code
_entity_poly.pdbx_strand_id
1 'polypeptide(L)'
;MIRRRWHWWGLGWGFVLIAAAGALGQGADGVSVSLRIEGSTTTVFEGTVTATPCTITDTAGKEHALPAVAACALQKAAQERKFATSFQDFGFGLFLKKIAGDDTPPDFSRSWNFWVNDDPASVGLDTYAVTPNDRILLAFAPYPGVPLRVTAPEKAILGTSLPVRVEKRVGDFDAQFVWHGRWEPAAGATLHVGDAAHLVPSDGTVTLTFPESGSFPLSADGSGFVRSARRTLAVAAPSPSPTPSPSPSPTPTPAPTPTPTAAPSPTPSPQPTPVPDVSPEQRRERARSALRYLRSQQRDGGDIDGDIVTAWSAIAFGANEERGKTIRSDQSSLLDALTRGRLISATDIERHILAVRATGANPRSFNGSDLLQLLRQRVRNGQIGEETLVNDDIFGILAFVAAGEPANDADVQSAVRTVLQYQVGDGSFGGLDLTAAAMQSLHAYTVRGGSQQVSTALDRARAHLRSRQDRFGGFGENSATTAWALQALVAVGEDPATWRTTDGATPWTALLRYQNAGGGFGWKTREDVSPFMTAYAVPALLGVPWPVTLLGIESAFAAPVSSPTPTPTAAPRPRVAGTAAGAPSAVTATVASPAPSRALSSMTNQSSETATAPTSVPTADSEMLRTPPGFVPLASVDRQFALTLFGAANIGVGLSVARIISKLRGSL
;
A
#
# COMPACT_ATOMS: atom_id res chain seq x y z
N MET A 1 58.34 25.38 -9.41
CA MET A 1 58.06 25.59 -10.86
C MET A 1 57.43 24.31 -11.40
N ILE A 2 56.23 24.31 -12.01
CA ILE A 2 55.95 24.56 -13.46
C ILE A 2 56.62 23.47 -14.34
N ARG A 3 55.98 22.65 -15.20
CA ARG A 3 54.58 22.34 -15.67
C ARG A 3 54.59 20.85 -16.12
N ARG A 4 53.54 20.00 -16.04
CA ARG A 4 52.19 19.93 -16.67
C ARG A 4 52.16 19.41 -18.14
N ARG A 5 51.28 18.43 -18.40
CA ARG A 5 50.93 17.69 -19.67
C ARG A 5 51.91 16.54 -20.07
N TRP A 6 51.53 15.31 -20.45
CA TRP A 6 50.35 14.65 -21.11
C TRP A 6 50.50 14.45 -22.63
N HIS A 7 50.48 13.18 -23.09
CA HIS A 7 49.74 12.53 -24.21
C HIS A 7 50.20 11.04 -24.23
N TRP A 8 49.35 10.01 -24.02
CA TRP A 8 48.29 9.42 -24.88
C TRP A 8 48.77 8.51 -26.03
N TRP A 9 48.70 7.20 -25.77
CA TRP A 9 48.40 6.07 -26.68
C TRP A 9 47.51 5.11 -25.85
N GLY A 10 46.59 4.31 -26.38
CA GLY A 10 46.20 4.07 -27.78
C GLY A 10 45.87 2.58 -27.97
N LEU A 11 44.76 2.26 -28.67
CA LEU A 11 44.16 0.92 -28.82
C LEU A 11 43.45 0.37 -27.55
N GLY A 12 42.31 -0.33 -27.62
CA GLY A 12 41.42 -0.52 -28.78
C GLY A 12 40.71 -1.88 -28.80
N TRP A 13 39.54 -2.00 -28.17
CA TRP A 13 38.61 -3.12 -28.36
C TRP A 13 37.17 -2.59 -28.54
N GLY A 14 36.44 -3.17 -29.49
CA GLY A 14 35.18 -2.59 -29.99
C GLY A 14 33.94 -2.97 -29.19
N PHE A 15 33.09 -1.98 -28.89
CA PHE A 15 31.71 -2.20 -28.49
C PHE A 15 30.82 -2.38 -29.73
N VAL A 16 29.90 -3.34 -29.70
CA VAL A 16 28.78 -3.40 -30.64
C VAL A 16 27.76 -2.34 -30.22
N LEU A 17 27.85 -1.15 -30.84
CA LEU A 17 26.84 -0.11 -30.73
C LEU A 17 25.60 -0.50 -31.54
N ILE A 18 24.54 -0.96 -30.88
CA ILE A 18 23.17 -0.84 -31.42
C ILE A 18 22.78 0.64 -31.30
N ALA A 19 23.23 1.43 -32.27
CA ALA A 19 22.87 2.84 -32.37
C ALA A 19 21.40 2.96 -32.79
N ALA A 20 20.57 3.53 -31.91
CA ALA A 20 19.18 3.88 -32.22
C ALA A 20 19.10 5.12 -33.14
N ALA A 21 19.71 5.04 -34.32
CA ALA A 21 19.65 6.04 -35.38
C ALA A 21 18.29 5.96 -36.11
N GLY A 22 17.22 6.36 -35.42
CA GLY A 22 15.83 6.21 -35.89
C GLY A 22 14.90 7.30 -35.36
N ALA A 23 15.37 8.56 -35.31
CA ALA A 23 14.61 9.69 -34.76
C ALA A 23 14.78 11.00 -35.56
N LEU A 24 14.99 10.90 -36.86
CA LEU A 24 14.86 12.01 -37.82
C LEU A 24 14.10 11.48 -39.06
N GLY A 25 12.78 11.68 -39.09
CA GLY A 25 11.91 11.19 -40.15
C GLY A 25 10.95 10.08 -39.74
N GLN A 26 9.95 10.43 -38.91
CA GLN A 26 8.60 9.85 -39.01
C GLN A 26 7.59 10.99 -39.06
N GLY A 27 6.47 10.74 -39.76
CA GLY A 27 5.48 11.76 -40.12
C GLY A 27 4.48 12.08 -39.01
N ALA A 28 3.34 12.66 -39.41
CA ALA A 28 2.24 13.04 -38.51
C ALA A 28 1.36 11.85 -38.05
N ASP A 29 1.87 10.63 -38.18
CA ASP A 29 1.12 9.38 -38.03
C ASP A 29 1.11 8.93 -36.57
N GLY A 30 0.01 9.21 -35.86
CA GLY A 30 -0.15 8.86 -34.45
C GLY A 30 -0.29 7.36 -34.17
N VAL A 31 -0.19 6.97 -32.90
CA VAL A 31 -0.24 5.57 -32.48
C VAL A 31 -1.68 5.09 -32.37
N SER A 32 -2.07 4.08 -33.14
CA SER A 32 -3.44 3.53 -33.10
C SER A 32 -3.60 2.44 -32.04
N VAL A 33 -4.56 2.65 -31.14
CA VAL A 33 -4.92 1.78 -30.02
C VAL A 33 -6.40 1.42 -30.06
N SER A 34 -6.80 0.33 -29.42
CA SER A 34 -8.20 0.04 -29.11
C SER A 34 -8.53 0.63 -27.74
N LEU A 35 -9.60 1.43 -27.66
CA LEU A 35 -10.05 2.07 -26.42
C LEU A 35 -11.49 1.64 -26.11
N ARG A 36 -11.72 1.16 -24.89
CA ARG A 36 -13.06 1.01 -24.30
C ARG A 36 -13.18 1.88 -23.05
N ILE A 37 -14.32 2.55 -22.89
CA ILE A 37 -14.64 3.37 -21.72
C ILE A 37 -15.97 2.88 -21.15
N GLU A 38 -15.93 2.35 -19.94
CA GLU A 38 -17.09 1.87 -19.19
C GLU A 38 -17.42 2.85 -18.06
N GLY A 39 -18.52 3.60 -18.20
CA GLY A 39 -19.09 4.40 -17.12
C GLY A 39 -19.86 3.55 -16.12
N SER A 40 -20.45 4.16 -15.09
CA SER A 40 -21.24 3.46 -14.07
C SER A 40 -22.41 2.68 -14.66
N THR A 41 -23.09 3.23 -15.66
CA THR A 41 -24.34 2.68 -16.23
C THR A 41 -24.23 2.26 -17.69
N THR A 42 -23.33 2.86 -18.48
CA THR A 42 -23.21 2.60 -19.93
C THR A 42 -21.76 2.55 -20.41
N THR A 43 -21.52 1.82 -21.50
CA THR A 43 -20.29 1.95 -22.29
C THR A 43 -20.31 3.33 -22.97
N VAL A 44 -19.39 4.21 -22.60
CA VAL A 44 -19.27 5.59 -23.11
C VAL A 44 -18.58 5.61 -24.46
N PHE A 45 -17.65 4.67 -24.69
CA PHE A 45 -16.90 4.54 -25.94
C PHE A 45 -16.40 3.10 -26.12
N GLU A 46 -16.41 2.59 -27.35
CA GLU A 46 -15.67 1.39 -27.75
C GLU A 46 -15.22 1.56 -29.21
N GLY A 47 -13.92 1.42 -29.50
CA GLY A 47 -13.38 1.51 -30.85
C GLY A 47 -11.89 1.85 -30.94
N THR A 48 -11.36 1.88 -32.17
CA THR A 48 -9.96 2.28 -32.43
C THR A 48 -9.81 3.79 -32.38
N VAL A 49 -8.72 4.28 -31.78
CA VAL A 49 -8.37 5.70 -31.68
C VAL A 49 -6.89 5.88 -32.00
N THR A 50 -6.56 6.91 -32.80
CA THR A 50 -5.18 7.30 -33.11
C THR A 50 -4.72 8.40 -32.16
N ALA A 51 -3.82 8.05 -31.24
CA ALA A 51 -3.22 8.95 -30.27
C ALA A 51 -2.10 9.79 -30.91
N THR A 52 -2.28 11.09 -30.94
CA THR A 52 -1.24 12.09 -31.23
C THR A 52 -0.82 12.80 -29.94
N PRO A 53 0.31 13.52 -29.90
CA PRO A 53 0.57 14.49 -28.84
C PRO A 53 -0.59 15.47 -28.67
N CYS A 54 -0.79 15.95 -27.44
CA CYS A 54 -1.97 16.75 -27.07
C CYS A 54 -1.69 17.73 -25.93
N THR A 55 -2.63 18.63 -25.64
CA THR A 55 -2.59 19.52 -24.47
C THR A 55 -3.85 19.33 -23.64
N ILE A 56 -3.69 19.07 -22.34
CA ILE A 56 -4.78 18.91 -21.38
C ILE A 56 -4.74 20.07 -20.39
N THR A 57 -5.87 20.73 -20.19
CA THR A 57 -6.05 21.73 -19.13
C THR A 57 -6.60 21.06 -17.88
N ASP A 58 -6.01 21.33 -16.72
CA ASP A 58 -6.47 20.78 -15.44
C ASP A 58 -7.59 21.62 -14.78
N THR A 59 -8.13 21.13 -13.66
CA THR A 59 -9.16 21.82 -12.86
C THR A 59 -8.71 23.14 -12.21
N ALA A 60 -7.42 23.48 -12.23
CA ALA A 60 -6.89 24.78 -11.81
C ALA A 60 -6.69 25.75 -13.00
N GLY A 61 -6.97 25.32 -14.23
CA GLY A 61 -6.80 26.12 -15.45
C GLY A 61 -5.38 26.11 -16.02
N LYS A 62 -4.48 25.26 -15.50
CA LYS A 62 -3.11 25.12 -16.00
C LYS A 62 -3.08 24.11 -17.16
N GLU A 63 -2.31 24.44 -18.20
CA GLU A 63 -2.13 23.57 -19.38
C GLU A 63 -0.93 22.65 -19.24
N HIS A 64 -1.08 21.43 -19.74
CA HIS A 64 -0.08 20.36 -19.72
C HIS A 64 0.06 19.76 -21.12
N ALA A 65 1.21 19.97 -21.76
CA ALA A 65 1.53 19.39 -23.06
C ALA A 65 2.08 17.96 -22.89
N LEU A 66 1.46 16.98 -23.55
CA LEU A 66 1.75 15.55 -23.42
C LEU A 66 2.19 14.95 -24.77
N PRO A 67 3.09 13.95 -24.77
CA PRO A 67 3.39 13.14 -25.96
C PRO A 67 2.20 12.21 -26.28
N ALA A 68 2.34 11.32 -27.27
CA ALA A 68 1.30 10.34 -27.59
C ALA A 68 1.12 9.30 -26.46
N VAL A 69 0.24 9.62 -25.50
CA VAL A 69 -0.06 8.83 -24.30
C VAL A 69 -1.54 8.46 -24.22
N ALA A 70 -1.90 7.57 -23.29
CA ALA A 70 -3.29 7.12 -23.09
C ALA A 70 -4.27 8.28 -22.80
N ALA A 71 -3.85 9.34 -22.12
CA ALA A 71 -4.66 10.54 -21.91
C ALA A 71 -4.99 11.27 -23.24
N CYS A 72 -4.07 11.27 -24.21
CA CYS A 72 -4.34 11.84 -25.54
C CYS A 72 -5.26 10.94 -26.38
N ALA A 73 -5.19 9.62 -26.22
CA ALA A 73 -6.17 8.70 -26.81
C ALA A 73 -7.59 8.99 -26.26
N LEU A 74 -7.72 9.16 -24.95
CA LEU A 74 -8.95 9.58 -24.31
C LEU A 74 -9.43 10.95 -24.82
N GLN A 75 -8.55 11.96 -24.89
CA GLN A 75 -8.91 13.30 -25.35
C GLN A 75 -9.37 13.31 -26.82
N LYS A 76 -8.75 12.50 -27.68
CA LYS A 76 -9.17 12.31 -29.08
C LYS A 76 -10.58 11.70 -29.17
N ALA A 77 -10.86 10.66 -28.38
CA ALA A 77 -12.19 10.06 -28.28
C ALA A 77 -13.24 11.04 -27.76
N ALA A 78 -12.88 11.83 -26.73
CA ALA A 78 -13.72 12.87 -26.14
C ALA A 78 -14.11 13.95 -27.15
N GLN A 79 -13.17 14.41 -27.98
CA GLN A 79 -13.42 15.35 -29.07
C GLN A 79 -14.34 14.76 -30.14
N GLU A 80 -14.08 13.52 -30.60
CA GLU A 80 -14.87 12.92 -31.68
C GLU A 80 -16.29 12.52 -31.28
N ARG A 81 -16.51 12.09 -30.03
CA ARG A 81 -17.84 11.71 -29.52
C ARG A 81 -18.49 12.77 -28.61
N LYS A 82 -17.83 13.93 -28.45
CA LYS A 82 -18.32 15.13 -27.74
C LYS A 82 -18.71 14.87 -26.28
N PHE A 83 -17.99 14.01 -25.56
CA PHE A 83 -18.13 13.84 -24.12
C PHE A 83 -17.11 14.68 -23.35
N ALA A 84 -17.48 15.16 -22.17
CA ALA A 84 -16.58 15.92 -21.30
C ALA A 84 -15.54 15.02 -20.62
N THR A 85 -14.38 15.58 -20.30
CA THR A 85 -13.37 14.98 -19.41
C THR A 85 -12.84 16.05 -18.47
N SER A 86 -12.41 15.68 -17.25
CA SER A 86 -11.63 16.59 -16.41
C SER A 86 -10.46 15.87 -15.75
N PHE A 87 -9.34 16.59 -15.64
CA PHE A 87 -8.10 16.14 -15.02
C PHE A 87 -7.74 17.07 -13.86
N GLN A 88 -7.22 16.51 -12.77
CA GLN A 88 -6.75 17.25 -11.62
C GLN A 88 -5.24 17.04 -11.47
N ASP A 89 -4.46 18.11 -11.55
CA ASP A 89 -3.04 18.07 -11.21
C ASP A 89 -2.89 17.98 -9.68
N PHE A 90 -2.12 16.99 -9.22
CA PHE A 90 -1.74 16.83 -7.82
C PHE A 90 -0.28 17.24 -7.53
N GLY A 91 0.44 17.78 -8.52
CA GLY A 91 1.82 18.25 -8.42
C GLY A 91 2.86 17.27 -8.97
N PHE A 92 2.49 15.99 -9.12
CA PHE A 92 3.34 14.90 -9.62
C PHE A 92 2.77 14.21 -10.88
N GLY A 93 1.57 14.57 -11.33
CA GLY A 93 0.84 13.91 -12.42
C GLY A 93 -0.64 14.30 -12.47
N LEU A 94 -1.28 14.03 -13.62
CA LEU A 94 -2.68 14.33 -13.90
C LEU A 94 -3.60 13.16 -13.58
N PHE A 95 -4.38 13.31 -12.50
CA PHE A 95 -5.43 12.35 -12.17
C PHE A 95 -6.66 12.55 -13.07
N LEU A 96 -7.11 11.49 -13.74
CA LEU A 96 -8.36 11.48 -14.50
C LEU A 96 -9.56 11.47 -13.54
N LYS A 97 -10.15 12.63 -13.32
CA LYS A 97 -11.25 12.81 -12.37
C LYS A 97 -12.61 12.43 -12.96
N LYS A 98 -12.87 12.78 -14.22
CA LYS A 98 -14.20 12.66 -14.85
C LYS A 98 -14.14 12.21 -16.31
N ILE A 99 -15.11 11.39 -16.73
CA ILE A 99 -15.53 11.25 -18.13
C ILE A 99 -17.06 11.31 -18.20
N ALA A 100 -17.61 12.03 -19.18
CA ALA A 100 -19.04 12.23 -19.38
C ALA A 100 -19.75 12.71 -18.08
N GLY A 101 -20.70 11.94 -17.55
CA GLY A 101 -21.40 12.24 -16.30
C GLY A 101 -20.69 11.71 -15.04
N ASP A 102 -19.81 10.73 -15.18
CA ASP A 102 -19.19 9.98 -14.08
C ASP A 102 -17.94 10.70 -13.55
N ASP A 103 -18.09 11.31 -12.37
CA ASP A 103 -17.12 12.17 -11.69
C ASP A 103 -16.65 11.51 -10.38
N THR A 104 -15.34 11.52 -10.12
CA THR A 104 -14.77 10.84 -8.94
C THR A 104 -15.22 11.54 -7.64
N PRO A 105 -15.95 10.86 -6.74
CA PRO A 105 -16.40 11.43 -5.47
C PRO A 105 -15.23 11.72 -4.51
N PRO A 106 -15.37 12.64 -3.55
CA PRO A 106 -14.31 12.99 -2.60
C PRO A 106 -13.84 11.84 -1.70
N ASP A 107 -14.64 10.78 -1.56
CA ASP A 107 -14.32 9.57 -0.77
C ASP A 107 -13.56 8.50 -1.57
N PHE A 108 -13.34 8.72 -2.87
CA PHE A 108 -12.72 7.77 -3.81
C PHE A 108 -13.38 6.37 -3.82
N SER A 109 -14.64 6.24 -3.38
CA SER A 109 -15.39 4.97 -3.34
C SER A 109 -15.56 4.28 -4.70
N ARG A 110 -15.32 5.04 -5.77
CA ARG A 110 -15.13 4.61 -7.16
C ARG A 110 -14.26 5.64 -7.88
N SER A 111 -13.48 5.22 -8.88
CA SER A 111 -12.69 6.11 -9.72
C SER A 111 -12.44 5.49 -11.10
N TRP A 112 -11.82 6.25 -12.00
CA TRP A 112 -11.44 5.79 -13.34
C TRP A 112 -10.24 4.84 -13.28
N ASN A 113 -10.53 3.55 -13.20
CA ASN A 113 -9.55 2.49 -13.28
C ASN A 113 -8.94 2.46 -14.69
N PHE A 114 -7.62 2.46 -14.80
CA PHE A 114 -6.90 2.38 -16.07
C PHE A 114 -6.29 0.98 -16.25
N TRP A 115 -6.65 0.31 -17.35
CA TRP A 115 -6.18 -1.02 -17.73
C TRP A 115 -5.57 -0.98 -19.14
N VAL A 116 -4.52 -1.76 -19.36
CA VAL A 116 -3.94 -2.02 -20.68
C VAL A 116 -3.71 -3.52 -20.85
N ASN A 117 -4.18 -4.08 -21.98
CA ASN A 117 -3.97 -5.48 -22.37
C ASN A 117 -4.46 -6.53 -21.34
N ASP A 118 -5.56 -6.21 -20.65
CA ASP A 118 -6.19 -6.98 -19.55
C ASP A 118 -5.52 -6.88 -18.17
N ASP A 119 -4.52 -6.01 -17.99
CA ASP A 119 -3.89 -5.75 -16.69
C ASP A 119 -4.04 -4.27 -16.26
N PRO A 120 -4.09 -3.96 -14.95
CA PRO A 120 -4.14 -2.59 -14.48
C PRO A 120 -2.82 -1.88 -14.82
N ALA A 121 -2.91 -0.64 -15.28
CA ALA A 121 -1.72 0.12 -15.66
C ALA A 121 -0.84 0.44 -14.44
N SER A 122 0.47 0.28 -14.59
CA SER A 122 1.47 0.61 -13.56
C SER A 122 1.85 2.10 -13.53
N VAL A 123 1.24 2.93 -14.39
CA VAL A 123 1.52 4.36 -14.55
C VAL A 123 0.23 5.11 -14.92
N GLY A 124 0.18 6.44 -14.73
CA GLY A 124 -0.99 7.28 -15.05
C GLY A 124 -1.29 7.39 -16.56
N LEU A 125 -2.51 7.82 -16.92
CA LEU A 125 -2.88 7.99 -18.34
C LEU A 125 -2.02 9.03 -19.07
N ASP A 126 -1.62 10.09 -18.35
CA ASP A 126 -0.72 11.15 -18.80
C ASP A 126 0.71 10.65 -19.07
N THR A 127 1.03 9.48 -18.53
CA THR A 127 2.37 8.91 -18.40
C THR A 127 2.57 7.70 -19.31
N TYR A 128 1.51 6.93 -19.57
CA TYR A 128 1.56 5.72 -20.38
C TYR A 128 1.72 6.05 -21.87
N ALA A 129 2.96 6.00 -22.37
CA ALA A 129 3.26 6.04 -23.79
C ALA A 129 2.69 4.79 -24.48
N VAL A 130 1.70 5.01 -25.36
CA VAL A 130 0.96 3.92 -26.01
C VAL A 130 1.77 3.26 -27.13
N THR A 131 1.48 1.98 -27.37
CA THR A 131 2.07 1.16 -28.43
C THR A 131 1.00 0.67 -29.41
N PRO A 132 1.35 0.37 -30.68
CA PRO A 132 0.38 -0.05 -31.67
C PRO A 132 -0.38 -1.32 -31.25
N ASN A 133 -1.71 -1.28 -31.34
CA ASN A 133 -2.65 -2.33 -30.95
C ASN A 133 -2.85 -2.54 -29.42
N ASP A 134 -2.37 -1.64 -28.56
CA ASP A 134 -2.75 -1.68 -27.13
C ASP A 134 -4.27 -1.67 -26.95
N ARG A 135 -4.76 -2.50 -26.03
CA ARG A 135 -6.18 -2.56 -25.62
C ARG A 135 -6.34 -1.83 -24.30
N ILE A 136 -6.70 -0.55 -24.37
CA ILE A 136 -6.98 0.30 -23.22
C ILE A 136 -8.42 0.11 -22.77
N LEU A 137 -8.61 -0.12 -21.48
CA LEU A 137 -9.92 -0.05 -20.81
C LEU A 137 -9.86 1.00 -19.70
N LEU A 138 -10.75 1.98 -19.77
CA LEU A 138 -11.03 2.93 -18.69
C LEU A 138 -12.38 2.57 -18.07
N ALA A 139 -12.41 2.30 -16.76
CA ALA A 139 -13.62 1.80 -16.10
C ALA A 139 -13.92 2.56 -14.81
N PHE A 140 -15.12 3.12 -14.69
CA PHE A 140 -15.56 3.84 -13.50
C PHE A 140 -16.15 2.88 -12.46
N ALA A 141 -15.30 2.43 -11.53
CA ALA A 141 -15.60 1.36 -10.59
C ALA A 141 -14.85 1.57 -9.26
N PRO A 142 -15.22 0.84 -8.18
CA PRO A 142 -14.30 0.58 -7.07
C PRO A 142 -12.97 -0.01 -7.57
N TYR A 143 -11.90 0.09 -6.78
CA TYR A 143 -10.59 -0.45 -7.14
C TYR A 143 -10.23 -1.69 -6.28
N PRO A 144 -9.63 -2.74 -6.86
CA PRO A 144 -9.47 -2.95 -8.30
C PRO A 144 -10.82 -3.25 -8.96
N GLY A 145 -11.10 -2.63 -10.09
CA GLY A 145 -12.24 -3.02 -10.93
C GLY A 145 -12.10 -4.47 -11.39
N VAL A 146 -13.22 -5.13 -11.71
CA VAL A 146 -13.21 -6.55 -12.11
C VAL A 146 -13.74 -6.70 -13.54
N PRO A 147 -12.89 -6.51 -14.58
CA PRO A 147 -13.27 -6.71 -15.99
C PRO A 147 -13.81 -8.10 -16.30
N LEU A 148 -14.93 -8.15 -17.01
CA LEU A 148 -15.46 -9.38 -17.61
C LEU A 148 -14.92 -9.61 -19.03
N ARG A 149 -14.76 -10.88 -19.40
CA ARG A 149 -14.47 -11.35 -20.76
C ARG A 149 -15.47 -12.43 -21.18
N VAL A 150 -15.98 -12.30 -22.40
CA VAL A 150 -16.79 -13.34 -23.04
C VAL A 150 -15.96 -14.06 -24.11
N THR A 151 -15.72 -15.35 -23.88
CA THR A 151 -14.92 -16.24 -24.71
C THR A 151 -15.85 -17.21 -25.45
N ALA A 152 -16.13 -16.86 -26.71
CA ALA A 152 -16.83 -17.67 -27.71
C ALA A 152 -16.02 -17.71 -29.02
N PRO A 153 -16.21 -18.72 -29.90
CA PRO A 153 -15.75 -18.66 -31.28
C PRO A 153 -16.49 -17.56 -32.05
N GLU A 154 -15.93 -17.12 -33.17
CA GLU A 154 -16.57 -16.11 -34.04
C GLU A 154 -17.72 -16.69 -34.87
N LYS A 155 -17.74 -18.02 -35.05
CA LYS A 155 -18.71 -18.74 -35.87
C LYS A 155 -19.22 -19.99 -35.16
N ALA A 156 -20.50 -20.29 -35.32
CA ALA A 156 -21.12 -21.54 -34.84
C ALA A 156 -22.07 -22.12 -35.89
N ILE A 157 -22.40 -23.40 -35.76
CA ILE A 157 -23.34 -24.10 -36.65
C ILE A 157 -24.73 -24.12 -35.98
N LEU A 158 -25.75 -23.86 -36.78
CA LEU A 158 -27.17 -23.90 -36.39
C LEU A 158 -27.52 -25.19 -35.63
N GLY A 159 -28.26 -25.08 -34.53
CA GLY A 159 -28.68 -26.22 -33.72
C GLY A 159 -27.56 -26.96 -32.97
N THR A 160 -26.30 -26.54 -33.06
CA THR A 160 -25.22 -27.13 -32.25
C THR A 160 -25.14 -26.52 -30.86
N SER A 161 -24.74 -27.35 -29.89
CA SER A 161 -24.48 -26.94 -28.51
C SER A 161 -23.15 -26.18 -28.45
N LEU A 162 -23.21 -24.89 -28.08
CA LEU A 162 -22.07 -23.99 -28.02
C LEU A 162 -21.74 -23.59 -26.57
N PRO A 163 -20.60 -23.99 -26.01
CA PRO A 163 -20.12 -23.45 -24.74
C PRO A 163 -19.60 -22.01 -24.95
N VAL A 164 -20.22 -21.05 -24.27
CA VAL A 164 -19.73 -19.67 -24.14
C VAL A 164 -19.22 -19.46 -22.72
N ARG A 165 -17.93 -19.19 -22.58
CA ARG A 165 -17.29 -19.02 -21.27
C ARG A 165 -17.21 -17.54 -20.88
N VAL A 166 -17.68 -17.20 -19.69
CA VAL A 166 -17.60 -15.85 -19.12
C VAL A 166 -16.63 -15.87 -17.93
N GLU A 167 -15.65 -14.99 -18.00
CA GLU A 167 -14.52 -14.93 -17.07
C GLU A 167 -14.41 -13.54 -16.45
N LYS A 168 -13.99 -13.49 -15.18
CA LYS A 168 -13.62 -12.27 -14.47
C LYS A 168 -12.10 -12.16 -14.38
N ARG A 169 -11.56 -10.97 -14.63
CA ARG A 169 -10.14 -10.65 -14.39
C ARG A 169 -9.96 -10.34 -12.92
N VAL A 170 -9.25 -11.20 -12.22
CA VAL A 170 -8.86 -10.99 -10.82
C VAL A 170 -7.35 -11.21 -10.71
N GLY A 171 -6.74 -10.68 -9.66
CA GLY A 171 -5.31 -10.75 -9.48
C GLY A 171 -4.89 -9.95 -8.27
N ASP A 172 -3.60 -10.03 -8.00
CA ASP A 172 -2.98 -9.50 -6.81
C ASP A 172 -1.62 -8.91 -7.23
N PHE A 173 -1.20 -7.79 -6.63
CA PHE A 173 0.14 -7.25 -6.86
C PHE A 173 1.15 -8.01 -5.99
N ASP A 174 2.29 -8.40 -6.56
CA ASP A 174 3.41 -8.90 -5.77
C ASP A 174 4.19 -7.77 -5.07
N ALA A 175 5.22 -8.13 -4.30
CA ALA A 175 6.07 -7.17 -3.58
C ALA A 175 6.86 -6.23 -4.52
N GLN A 176 6.93 -6.54 -5.82
CA GLN A 176 7.56 -5.70 -6.85
C GLN A 176 6.54 -4.85 -7.62
N PHE A 177 5.26 -4.86 -7.21
CA PHE A 177 4.12 -4.24 -7.91
C PHE A 177 3.91 -4.75 -9.35
N VAL A 178 4.31 -6.01 -9.61
CA VAL A 178 3.85 -6.75 -10.79
C VAL A 178 2.48 -7.33 -10.47
N TRP A 179 1.50 -7.07 -11.34
CA TRP A 179 0.16 -7.62 -11.21
C TRP A 179 0.10 -9.07 -11.73
N HIS A 180 -0.30 -10.00 -10.86
CA HIS A 180 -0.45 -11.41 -11.19
C HIS A 180 -1.89 -11.73 -11.57
N GLY A 181 -2.32 -11.17 -12.70
CA GLY A 181 -3.67 -11.33 -13.23
C GLY A 181 -3.97 -12.73 -13.74
N ARG A 182 -5.03 -13.34 -13.20
CA ARG A 182 -5.62 -14.62 -13.65
C ARG A 182 -7.05 -14.42 -14.15
N TRP A 183 -7.58 -15.42 -14.85
CA TRP A 183 -8.96 -15.41 -15.35
C TRP A 183 -9.75 -16.53 -14.68
N GLU A 184 -10.72 -16.14 -13.84
CA GLU A 184 -11.58 -17.06 -13.08
C GLU A 184 -13.00 -17.09 -13.68
N PRO A 185 -13.79 -18.17 -13.46
CA PRO A 185 -15.23 -18.18 -13.72
C PRO A 185 -15.97 -16.96 -13.16
N ALA A 186 -16.77 -16.29 -13.99
CA ALA A 186 -17.61 -15.15 -13.58
C ALA A 186 -18.96 -15.60 -13.00
N ALA A 187 -18.94 -16.53 -12.04
CA ALA A 187 -20.16 -17.07 -11.43
C ALA A 187 -21.08 -15.95 -10.88
N GLY A 188 -22.36 -15.97 -11.26
CA GLY A 188 -23.33 -14.94 -10.88
C GLY A 188 -23.33 -13.66 -11.74
N ALA A 189 -22.45 -13.55 -12.74
CA ALA A 189 -22.61 -12.56 -13.81
C ALA A 189 -23.79 -12.93 -14.73
N THR A 190 -24.21 -11.99 -15.58
CA THR A 190 -25.20 -12.22 -16.64
C THR A 190 -24.50 -12.19 -18.00
N LEU A 191 -24.69 -13.23 -18.81
CA LEU A 191 -24.37 -13.26 -20.23
C LEU A 191 -25.58 -12.81 -21.04
N HIS A 192 -25.41 -11.80 -21.87
CA HIS A 192 -26.42 -11.32 -22.82
C HIS A 192 -26.12 -11.84 -24.22
N VAL A 193 -27.16 -12.29 -24.91
CA VAL A 193 -27.13 -12.93 -26.24
C VAL A 193 -28.26 -12.32 -27.08
N GLY A 194 -27.98 -11.23 -27.78
CA GLY A 194 -29.06 -10.33 -28.22
C GLY A 194 -29.78 -9.76 -27.00
N ASP A 195 -31.11 -9.86 -26.98
CA ASP A 195 -31.95 -9.45 -25.85
C ASP A 195 -32.12 -10.54 -24.79
N ALA A 196 -31.58 -11.75 -24.99
CA ALA A 196 -31.69 -12.86 -24.06
C ALA A 196 -30.61 -12.80 -22.96
N ALA A 197 -31.01 -12.89 -21.70
CA ALA A 197 -30.13 -12.87 -20.53
C ALA A 197 -30.01 -14.26 -19.90
N HIS A 198 -28.77 -14.69 -19.62
CA HIS A 198 -28.44 -16.00 -19.05
C HIS A 198 -27.55 -15.82 -17.81
N LEU A 199 -27.95 -16.39 -16.67
CA LEU A 199 -27.12 -16.40 -15.46
C LEU A 199 -25.90 -17.30 -15.66
N VAL A 200 -24.71 -16.78 -15.35
CA VAL A 200 -23.44 -17.52 -15.49
C VAL A 200 -23.27 -18.50 -14.31
N PRO A 201 -23.15 -19.82 -14.55
CA PRO A 201 -22.98 -20.83 -13.51
C PRO A 201 -21.57 -20.83 -12.89
N SER A 202 -21.35 -21.69 -11.89
CA SER A 202 -20.13 -21.73 -11.07
C SER A 202 -18.85 -22.09 -11.83
N ASP A 203 -18.93 -22.81 -12.95
CA ASP A 203 -17.80 -23.11 -13.84
C ASP A 203 -17.53 -22.00 -14.88
N GLY A 204 -18.40 -21.00 -14.94
CA GLY A 204 -18.32 -19.85 -15.85
C GLY A 204 -18.80 -20.16 -17.27
N THR A 205 -19.42 -21.30 -17.54
CA THR A 205 -19.76 -21.73 -18.91
C THR A 205 -21.27 -21.79 -19.13
N VAL A 206 -21.78 -20.92 -19.99
CA VAL A 206 -23.18 -20.98 -20.46
C VAL A 206 -23.23 -21.76 -21.76
N THR A 207 -23.96 -22.87 -21.78
CA THR A 207 -24.23 -23.63 -23.00
C THR A 207 -25.41 -23.03 -23.74
N LEU A 208 -25.18 -22.55 -24.96
CA LEU A 208 -26.19 -21.96 -25.84
C LEU A 208 -26.52 -22.92 -26.99
N THR A 209 -27.75 -22.87 -27.48
CA THR A 209 -28.17 -23.51 -28.74
C THR A 209 -28.99 -22.50 -29.53
N PHE A 210 -28.62 -22.28 -30.79
CA PHE A 210 -29.26 -21.27 -31.64
C PHE A 210 -30.28 -21.93 -32.57
N PRO A 211 -31.57 -21.52 -32.52
CA PRO A 211 -32.62 -22.07 -33.38
C PRO A 211 -32.61 -21.47 -34.80
N GLU A 212 -32.00 -20.29 -34.97
CA GLU A 212 -31.95 -19.54 -36.23
C GLU A 212 -30.52 -19.09 -36.56
N SER A 213 -30.22 -18.96 -37.86
CA SER A 213 -28.94 -18.43 -38.35
C SER A 213 -28.96 -16.91 -38.34
N GLY A 214 -27.92 -16.28 -37.80
CA GLY A 214 -27.89 -14.83 -37.61
C GLY A 214 -26.59 -14.31 -37.00
N SER A 215 -26.61 -13.03 -36.65
CA SER A 215 -25.48 -12.29 -36.06
C SER A 215 -25.84 -11.89 -34.63
N PHE A 216 -25.44 -12.69 -33.65
CA PHE A 216 -25.82 -12.52 -32.25
C PHE A 216 -24.76 -11.71 -31.50
N PRO A 217 -25.10 -10.54 -30.92
CA PRO A 217 -24.18 -9.81 -30.08
C PRO A 217 -24.05 -10.51 -28.72
N LEU A 218 -22.83 -10.63 -28.23
CA LEU A 218 -22.46 -11.24 -26.95
C LEU A 218 -21.78 -10.21 -26.06
N SER A 219 -22.23 -10.07 -24.82
CA SER A 219 -21.61 -9.25 -23.78
C SER A 219 -22.00 -9.74 -22.39
N ALA A 220 -21.21 -9.45 -21.36
CA ALA A 220 -21.53 -9.82 -19.98
C ALA A 220 -21.40 -8.65 -19.00
N ASP A 221 -22.26 -8.65 -17.98
CA ASP A 221 -22.29 -7.67 -16.89
C ASP A 221 -22.73 -8.29 -15.54
N GLY A 222 -22.82 -7.48 -14.50
CA GLY A 222 -23.32 -7.87 -13.19
C GLY A 222 -22.88 -6.92 -12.08
N SER A 223 -23.49 -7.04 -10.91
CA SER A 223 -23.12 -6.22 -9.74
C SER A 223 -21.68 -6.52 -9.30
N GLY A 224 -20.88 -5.47 -9.07
CA GLY A 224 -19.46 -5.59 -8.73
C GLY A 224 -18.51 -5.86 -9.91
N PHE A 225 -19.03 -6.03 -11.13
CA PHE A 225 -18.22 -6.30 -12.32
C PHE A 225 -18.16 -5.10 -13.28
N VAL A 226 -17.05 -4.99 -14.02
CA VAL A 226 -16.92 -4.09 -15.16
C VAL A 226 -17.34 -4.85 -16.42
N ARG A 227 -18.31 -4.30 -17.17
CA ARG A 227 -18.89 -4.90 -18.38
C ARG A 227 -17.82 -5.38 -19.37
N SER A 228 -18.08 -6.50 -20.04
CA SER A 228 -17.19 -7.00 -21.09
C SER A 228 -17.22 -6.11 -22.33
N ALA A 229 -16.19 -6.24 -23.19
CA ALA A 229 -16.30 -5.81 -24.58
C ALA A 229 -17.51 -6.48 -25.26
N ARG A 230 -18.14 -5.79 -26.22
CA ARG A 230 -19.16 -6.40 -27.08
C ARG A 230 -18.47 -7.24 -28.16
N ARG A 231 -18.99 -8.45 -28.41
CA ARG A 231 -18.54 -9.35 -29.48
C ARG A 231 -19.72 -9.75 -30.35
N THR A 232 -19.44 -10.30 -31.53
CA THR A 232 -20.47 -10.81 -32.44
C THR A 232 -20.18 -12.27 -32.78
N LEU A 233 -21.20 -13.11 -32.68
CA LEU A 233 -21.19 -14.52 -33.09
C LEU A 233 -22.02 -14.68 -34.36
N ALA A 234 -21.41 -15.21 -35.42
CA ALA A 234 -22.11 -15.56 -36.66
C ALA A 234 -22.56 -17.03 -36.64
N VAL A 235 -23.87 -17.27 -36.52
CA VAL A 235 -24.46 -18.62 -36.60
C VAL A 235 -24.89 -18.88 -38.05
N ALA A 236 -24.40 -19.95 -38.64
CA ALA A 236 -24.74 -20.35 -40.01
C ALA A 236 -25.38 -21.74 -40.05
N ALA A 237 -26.28 -21.97 -41.02
CA ALA A 237 -26.73 -23.32 -41.36
C ALA A 237 -25.54 -24.18 -41.85
N PRO A 238 -25.55 -25.50 -41.61
CA PRO A 238 -24.49 -26.38 -42.10
C PRO A 238 -24.45 -26.39 -43.64
N SER A 239 -23.33 -25.97 -44.22
CA SER A 239 -23.07 -26.11 -45.65
C SER A 239 -22.92 -27.60 -46.00
N PRO A 240 -23.39 -28.06 -47.17
CA PRO A 240 -22.96 -29.35 -47.71
C PRO A 240 -21.43 -29.37 -47.84
N SER A 241 -20.81 -30.49 -47.46
CA SER A 241 -19.36 -30.67 -47.54
C SER A 241 -18.91 -30.81 -48.99
N PRO A 242 -17.80 -30.19 -49.42
CA PRO A 242 -17.13 -30.59 -50.65
C PRO A 242 -16.64 -32.04 -50.53
N THR A 243 -16.62 -32.76 -51.66
CA THR A 243 -16.16 -34.14 -51.78
C THR A 243 -14.66 -34.25 -51.47
N PRO A 244 -14.18 -35.26 -50.72
CA PRO A 244 -12.77 -35.37 -50.36
C PRO A 244 -11.86 -35.59 -51.58
N SER A 245 -10.78 -34.81 -51.63
CA SER A 245 -9.65 -35.01 -52.55
C SER A 245 -8.75 -36.15 -52.05
N PRO A 246 -8.14 -36.98 -52.93
CA PRO A 246 -7.33 -38.13 -52.50
C PRO A 246 -6.07 -37.72 -51.72
N SER A 247 -5.74 -38.51 -50.68
CA SER A 247 -4.58 -38.27 -49.81
C SER A 247 -3.25 -38.60 -50.51
N PRO A 248 -2.20 -37.77 -50.34
CA PRO A 248 -0.83 -38.17 -50.66
C PRO A 248 -0.30 -39.24 -49.68
N SER A 249 0.79 -39.88 -50.10
CA SER A 249 1.44 -41.04 -49.45
C SER A 249 2.30 -40.67 -48.23
N PRO A 250 2.43 -41.54 -47.20
CA PRO A 250 3.26 -41.25 -46.01
C PRO A 250 4.76 -41.15 -46.31
N THR A 251 5.40 -40.16 -45.69
CA THR A 251 6.87 -39.96 -45.68
C THR A 251 7.51 -40.75 -44.51
N PRO A 252 8.69 -41.39 -44.68
CA PRO A 252 9.28 -42.25 -43.66
C PRO A 252 9.79 -41.51 -42.41
N THR A 253 9.68 -42.19 -41.26
CA THR A 253 10.06 -41.70 -39.93
C THR A 253 11.58 -41.59 -39.74
N PRO A 254 12.13 -40.47 -39.23
CA PRO A 254 13.54 -40.37 -38.84
C PRO A 254 13.84 -41.13 -37.54
N ALA A 255 15.10 -41.56 -37.39
CA ALA A 255 15.57 -42.40 -36.27
C ALA A 255 15.69 -41.64 -34.94
N PRO A 256 15.63 -42.33 -33.77
CA PRO A 256 15.69 -41.70 -32.46
C PRO A 256 17.05 -41.07 -32.14
N THR A 257 17.01 -39.85 -31.62
CA THR A 257 18.17 -39.10 -31.11
C THR A 257 18.62 -39.65 -29.74
N PRO A 258 19.92 -39.78 -29.45
CA PRO A 258 20.41 -40.31 -28.16
C PRO A 258 20.09 -39.40 -26.97
N THR A 259 19.85 -40.03 -25.82
CA THR A 259 19.53 -39.39 -24.53
C THR A 259 20.67 -38.51 -24.02
N PRO A 260 20.41 -37.29 -23.52
CA PRO A 260 21.45 -36.46 -22.91
C PRO A 260 21.93 -37.03 -21.58
N THR A 261 23.26 -37.10 -21.41
CA THR A 261 23.91 -37.52 -20.16
C THR A 261 23.59 -36.54 -19.03
N ALA A 262 23.36 -37.07 -17.82
CA ALA A 262 23.15 -36.25 -16.63
C ALA A 262 24.37 -35.35 -16.34
N ALA A 263 24.13 -34.06 -16.15
CA ALA A 263 25.15 -33.12 -15.72
C ALA A 263 25.57 -33.41 -14.25
N PRO A 264 26.85 -33.23 -13.87
CA PRO A 264 27.27 -33.40 -12.49
C PRO A 264 26.60 -32.38 -11.56
N SER A 265 26.31 -32.81 -10.33
CA SER A 265 25.76 -31.93 -9.29
C SER A 265 26.68 -30.72 -9.07
N PRO A 266 26.13 -29.50 -8.89
CA PRO A 266 26.95 -28.34 -8.53
C PRO A 266 27.68 -28.59 -7.21
N THR A 267 28.97 -28.30 -7.20
CA THR A 267 29.79 -28.25 -5.98
C THR A 267 29.18 -27.22 -5.02
N PRO A 268 29.10 -27.49 -3.69
CA PRO A 268 28.63 -26.50 -2.74
C PRO A 268 29.48 -25.22 -2.84
N SER A 269 28.80 -24.09 -3.08
CA SER A 269 29.44 -22.77 -3.09
C SER A 269 30.09 -22.51 -1.72
N PRO A 270 31.29 -21.90 -1.65
CA PRO A 270 31.88 -21.54 -0.36
C PRO A 270 30.92 -20.65 0.44
N GLN A 271 30.72 -21.01 1.71
CA GLN A 271 29.89 -20.23 2.63
C GLN A 271 30.37 -18.77 2.64
N PRO A 272 29.49 -17.77 2.43
CA PRO A 272 29.91 -16.39 2.33
C PRO A 272 30.54 -15.93 3.65
N THR A 273 31.77 -15.42 3.57
CA THR A 273 32.44 -14.75 4.69
C THR A 273 31.52 -13.66 5.24
N PRO A 274 31.26 -13.59 6.56
CA PRO A 274 30.29 -12.66 7.12
C PRO A 274 30.67 -11.21 6.78
N VAL A 275 29.85 -10.58 5.93
CA VAL A 275 30.01 -9.18 5.55
C VAL A 275 29.80 -8.31 6.79
N PRO A 276 30.76 -7.45 7.18
CA PRO A 276 30.57 -6.56 8.32
C PRO A 276 29.40 -5.62 8.07
N ASP A 277 28.51 -5.50 9.06
CA ASP A 277 27.30 -4.70 8.96
C ASP A 277 27.57 -3.18 9.00
N VAL A 278 26.54 -2.40 8.66
CA VAL A 278 26.62 -0.93 8.63
C VAL A 278 26.85 -0.39 10.04
N SER A 279 28.00 0.24 10.26
CA SER A 279 28.35 0.76 11.59
C SER A 279 27.42 1.89 12.03
N PRO A 280 27.21 2.12 13.34
CA PRO A 280 26.42 3.26 13.83
C PRO A 280 26.92 4.62 13.32
N GLU A 281 28.23 4.78 13.10
CA GLU A 281 28.81 5.98 12.50
C GLU A 281 28.45 6.12 11.02
N GLN A 282 28.56 5.03 10.24
CA GLN A 282 28.16 5.02 8.83
C GLN A 282 26.67 5.37 8.69
N ARG A 283 25.80 4.79 9.54
CA ARG A 283 24.37 5.12 9.56
C ARG A 283 24.13 6.60 9.87
N ARG A 284 24.82 7.17 10.87
CA ARG A 284 24.74 8.60 11.21
C ARG A 284 25.17 9.51 10.07
N GLU A 285 26.24 9.19 9.33
CA GLU A 285 26.64 10.01 8.17
C GLU A 285 25.68 9.85 6.98
N ARG A 286 25.09 8.65 6.77
CA ARG A 286 24.02 8.49 5.77
C ARG A 286 22.78 9.31 6.14
N ALA A 287 22.39 9.36 7.41
CA ALA A 287 21.31 10.19 7.91
C ALA A 287 21.61 11.69 7.74
N ARG A 288 22.82 12.16 8.09
CA ARG A 288 23.25 13.54 7.82
C ARG A 288 23.19 13.89 6.34
N SER A 289 23.55 12.98 5.43
CA SER A 289 23.45 13.25 3.99
C SER A 289 22.02 13.35 3.50
N ALA A 290 21.12 12.52 4.04
CA ALA A 290 19.68 12.64 3.81
C ALA A 290 19.10 13.96 4.36
N LEU A 291 19.53 14.40 5.54
CA LEU A 291 19.17 15.70 6.12
C LEU A 291 19.74 16.89 5.33
N ARG A 292 20.92 16.75 4.71
CA ARG A 292 21.47 17.75 3.77
C ARG A 292 20.62 17.84 2.51
N TYR A 293 20.16 16.70 1.97
CA TYR A 293 19.19 16.68 0.87
C TYR A 293 17.86 17.32 1.26
N LEU A 294 17.25 16.94 2.40
CA LEU A 294 15.97 17.55 2.84
C LEU A 294 16.04 19.08 2.96
N ARG A 295 17.15 19.64 3.46
CA ARG A 295 17.35 21.10 3.49
C ARG A 295 17.42 21.73 2.09
N SER A 296 18.01 21.06 1.09
CA SER A 296 18.05 21.59 -0.27
C SER A 296 16.71 21.49 -1.01
N GLN A 297 15.71 20.83 -0.43
CA GLN A 297 14.32 20.79 -0.92
C GLN A 297 13.41 21.80 -0.20
N GLN A 298 13.94 22.59 0.76
CA GLN A 298 13.18 23.62 1.47
C GLN A 298 12.97 24.86 0.58
N ARG A 299 11.72 25.28 0.43
CA ARG A 299 11.30 26.45 -0.36
C ARG A 299 11.31 27.73 0.48
N ASP A 300 11.15 28.89 -0.16
CA ASP A 300 11.12 30.19 0.51
C ASP A 300 10.09 30.26 1.65
N GLY A 301 8.90 29.67 1.47
CA GLY A 301 7.87 29.56 2.51
C GLY A 301 8.24 28.68 3.71
N GLY A 302 9.43 28.06 3.72
CA GLY A 302 9.92 27.14 4.73
C GLY A 302 9.41 25.71 4.58
N ASP A 303 8.50 25.43 3.63
CA ASP A 303 7.96 24.09 3.37
C ASP A 303 8.95 23.21 2.61
N ILE A 304 8.82 21.90 2.80
CA ILE A 304 9.49 20.87 2.00
C ILE A 304 8.38 20.05 1.36
N ASP A 305 8.17 20.29 0.08
CA ASP A 305 7.22 19.56 -0.77
C ASP A 305 5.77 19.46 -0.26
N GLY A 306 5.26 20.58 0.27
CA GLY A 306 3.88 20.69 0.76
C GLY A 306 3.64 20.06 2.14
N ASP A 307 2.42 20.23 2.66
CA ASP A 307 2.06 20.02 4.06
C ASP A 307 2.47 18.65 4.62
N ILE A 308 2.21 17.58 3.86
CA ILE A 308 2.45 16.19 4.26
C ILE A 308 3.96 15.94 4.39
N VAL A 309 4.71 16.27 3.34
CA VAL A 309 6.15 16.02 3.27
C VAL A 309 6.92 16.96 4.21
N THR A 310 6.41 18.17 4.44
CA THR A 310 6.90 19.11 5.45
C THR A 310 6.77 18.54 6.85
N ALA A 311 5.63 17.94 7.19
CA ALA A 311 5.40 17.31 8.49
C ALA A 311 6.34 16.12 8.75
N TRP A 312 6.51 15.22 7.77
CA TRP A 312 7.46 14.12 7.90
C TRP A 312 8.92 14.58 7.90
N SER A 313 9.26 15.62 7.14
CA SER A 313 10.60 16.23 7.19
C SER A 313 10.89 16.82 8.56
N ALA A 314 9.91 17.46 9.22
CA ALA A 314 10.05 17.94 10.59
C ALA A 314 10.30 16.80 11.61
N ILE A 315 9.71 15.63 11.39
CA ILE A 315 9.99 14.41 12.17
C ILE A 315 11.43 13.91 11.90
N ALA A 316 11.89 13.94 10.65
CA ALA A 316 13.27 13.60 10.27
C ALA A 316 14.32 14.53 10.89
N PHE A 317 14.11 15.86 10.86
CA PHE A 317 14.99 16.82 11.53
C PHE A 317 14.97 16.66 13.05
N GLY A 318 13.77 16.45 13.63
CA GLY A 318 13.61 16.18 15.05
C GLY A 318 14.36 14.94 15.52
N ALA A 319 14.44 13.89 14.70
CA ALA A 319 15.20 12.67 15.02
C ALA A 319 16.72 12.90 15.10
N ASN A 320 17.23 13.99 14.52
CA ASN A 320 18.63 14.45 14.61
C ASN A 320 18.80 15.59 15.63
N GLU A 321 17.85 15.76 16.55
CA GLU A 321 17.81 16.81 17.57
C GLU A 321 17.69 18.26 17.03
N GLU A 322 17.31 18.41 15.76
CA GLU A 322 17.21 19.72 15.12
C GLU A 322 15.80 20.33 15.23
N ARG A 323 15.71 21.48 15.91
CA ARG A 323 14.44 22.18 16.15
C ARG A 323 13.92 22.84 14.86
N GLY A 324 12.60 22.82 14.67
CA GLY A 324 11.98 23.32 13.42
C GLY A 324 12.25 24.81 13.12
N LYS A 325 12.55 25.62 14.15
CA LYS A 325 12.97 27.03 13.97
C LYS A 325 14.37 27.20 13.36
N THR A 326 15.26 26.22 13.47
CA THR A 326 16.64 26.31 12.92
C THR A 326 16.76 25.80 11.49
N ILE A 327 15.80 25.01 11.02
CA ILE A 327 15.68 24.58 9.62
C ILE A 327 14.90 25.66 8.87
N ARG A 328 15.56 26.50 8.09
CA ARG A 328 14.94 27.68 7.45
C ARG A 328 15.52 28.03 6.08
N SER A 329 14.66 28.60 5.25
CA SER A 329 15.05 29.45 4.11
C SER A 329 15.48 30.84 4.59
N ASP A 330 15.77 31.75 3.66
CA ASP A 330 16.00 33.17 3.97
C ASP A 330 14.74 33.90 4.48
N GLN A 331 13.53 33.34 4.28
CA GLN A 331 12.26 33.99 4.62
C GLN A 331 11.45 33.29 5.71
N SER A 332 11.58 31.98 5.92
CA SER A 332 10.72 31.22 6.85
C SER A 332 11.35 29.91 7.31
N SER A 333 11.07 29.52 8.55
CA SER A 333 11.46 28.21 9.08
C SER A 333 10.46 27.11 8.79
N LEU A 334 10.90 25.86 8.95
CA LEU A 334 10.07 24.66 8.85
C LEU A 334 8.94 24.69 9.87
N LEU A 335 9.15 25.32 11.05
CA LEU A 335 8.09 25.53 12.02
C LEU A 335 7.05 26.55 11.53
N ASP A 336 7.48 27.61 10.85
CA ASP A 336 6.58 28.62 10.28
C ASP A 336 5.77 28.04 9.12
N ALA A 337 6.34 27.12 8.34
CA ALA A 337 5.60 26.33 7.35
C ALA A 337 4.52 25.45 7.98
N LEU A 338 4.82 24.77 9.10
CA LEU A 338 3.82 23.98 9.83
C LEU A 338 2.61 24.82 10.28
N THR A 339 2.76 26.11 10.60
CA THR A 339 1.62 26.96 11.01
C THR A 339 0.49 27.04 9.98
N ARG A 340 0.75 26.66 8.72
CA ARG A 340 -0.17 26.75 7.58
C ARG A 340 -0.70 25.38 7.10
N GLY A 341 -0.35 24.29 7.79
CA GLY A 341 -0.74 22.94 7.38
C GLY A 341 -2.25 22.68 7.45
N ARG A 342 -2.80 22.00 6.44
CA ARG A 342 -4.21 21.62 6.37
C ARG A 342 -4.53 20.46 7.31
N LEU A 343 -5.57 20.64 8.13
CA LEU A 343 -5.99 19.70 9.19
C LEU A 343 -7.44 19.21 8.95
N ILE A 344 -7.64 18.35 7.94
CA ILE A 344 -8.98 17.96 7.49
C ILE A 344 -9.43 16.66 8.16
N SER A 345 -8.61 15.61 8.10
CA SER A 345 -8.85 14.31 8.75
C SER A 345 -8.33 14.25 10.18
N ALA A 346 -8.57 13.14 10.89
CA ALA A 346 -7.86 12.82 12.12
C ALA A 346 -6.35 12.60 11.84
N THR A 347 -6.03 11.79 10.83
CA THR A 347 -4.64 11.50 10.39
C THR A 347 -3.82 12.72 9.97
N ASP A 348 -4.46 13.82 9.55
CA ASP A 348 -3.81 15.12 9.36
C ASP A 348 -3.37 15.72 10.70
N ILE A 349 -4.29 15.78 11.67
CA ILE A 349 -4.07 16.34 13.01
C ILE A 349 -3.00 15.52 13.74
N GLU A 350 -3.03 14.19 13.65
CA GLU A 350 -2.08 13.27 14.27
C GLU A 350 -0.66 13.48 13.73
N ARG A 351 -0.50 13.40 12.40
CA ARG A 351 0.75 13.69 11.70
C ARG A 351 1.28 15.08 12.05
N HIS A 352 0.38 16.05 12.23
CA HIS A 352 0.74 17.41 12.60
C HIS A 352 1.19 17.54 14.07
N ILE A 353 0.52 16.87 15.02
CA ILE A 353 0.96 16.78 16.42
C ILE A 353 2.37 16.16 16.52
N LEU A 354 2.61 15.08 15.77
CA LEU A 354 3.91 14.41 15.70
C LEU A 354 4.99 15.35 15.16
N ALA A 355 4.73 16.05 14.05
CA ALA A 355 5.65 17.04 13.48
C ALA A 355 5.94 18.19 14.45
N VAL A 356 4.90 18.79 15.05
CA VAL A 356 5.03 19.89 16.02
C VAL A 356 5.85 19.47 17.24
N ARG A 357 5.62 18.27 17.80
CA ARG A 357 6.45 17.74 18.90
C ARG A 357 7.89 17.44 18.48
N ALA A 358 8.11 16.95 17.27
CA ALA A 358 9.45 16.69 16.73
C ALA A 358 10.25 17.99 16.52
N THR A 359 9.61 19.10 16.11
CA THR A 359 10.27 20.42 16.06
C THR A 359 10.65 21.00 17.42
N GLY A 360 10.15 20.43 18.52
CA GLY A 360 10.29 20.95 19.88
C GLY A 360 9.28 22.06 20.24
N ALA A 361 8.13 22.11 19.56
CA ALA A 361 7.02 23.01 19.87
C ALA A 361 5.88 22.29 20.60
N ASN A 362 4.98 23.05 21.23
CA ASN A 362 3.86 22.51 22.01
C ASN A 362 2.56 22.41 21.17
N PRO A 363 2.01 21.21 20.90
CA PRO A 363 0.78 21.04 20.12
C PRO A 363 -0.47 21.58 20.83
N ARG A 364 -0.45 21.74 22.16
CA ARG A 364 -1.59 22.32 22.92
C ARG A 364 -1.71 23.84 22.77
N SER A 365 -0.76 24.48 22.12
CA SER A 365 -0.71 25.94 21.95
C SER A 365 0.00 26.32 20.64
N PHE A 366 -0.21 25.55 19.57
CA PHE A 366 0.47 25.76 18.30
C PHE A 366 -0.37 26.65 17.38
N ASN A 367 0.22 27.75 16.91
CA ASN A 367 -0.47 28.78 16.11
C ASN A 367 -1.85 29.19 16.67
N GLY A 368 -1.95 29.40 17.99
CA GLY A 368 -3.19 29.75 18.68
C GLY A 368 -4.21 28.61 18.85
N SER A 369 -3.88 27.38 18.44
CA SER A 369 -4.76 26.21 18.50
C SER A 369 -4.25 25.13 19.47
N ASP A 370 -5.16 24.43 20.14
CA ASP A 370 -4.86 23.14 20.78
C ASP A 370 -5.15 22.01 19.79
N LEU A 371 -4.10 21.52 19.13
CA LEU A 371 -4.18 20.41 18.18
C LEU A 371 -4.67 19.13 18.83
N LEU A 372 -4.41 18.93 20.12
CA LEU A 372 -4.84 17.75 20.85
C LEU A 372 -6.34 17.81 21.16
N GLN A 373 -6.87 19.00 21.45
CA GLN A 373 -8.32 19.21 21.53
C GLN A 373 -8.99 18.93 20.18
N LEU A 374 -8.37 19.34 19.06
CA LEU A 374 -8.85 19.00 17.71
C LEU A 374 -8.82 17.47 17.45
N LEU A 375 -7.83 16.74 17.98
CA LEU A 375 -7.79 15.28 17.88
C LEU A 375 -8.88 14.62 18.74
N ARG A 376 -9.05 15.03 20.00
CA ARG A 376 -10.14 14.53 20.87
C ARG A 376 -11.52 14.76 20.26
N GLN A 377 -11.72 15.85 19.52
CA GLN A 377 -12.97 16.09 18.77
C GLN A 377 -13.25 15.06 17.67
N ARG A 378 -12.25 14.27 17.21
CA ARG A 378 -12.40 13.16 16.26
C ARG A 378 -12.63 11.79 16.90
N VAL A 379 -12.61 11.67 18.23
CA VAL A 379 -12.91 10.42 18.93
C VAL A 379 -14.41 10.15 18.88
N ARG A 380 -14.84 9.00 18.34
CA ARG A 380 -16.24 8.57 18.28
C ARG A 380 -16.33 7.09 18.63
N ASN A 381 -17.30 6.73 19.47
CA ASN A 381 -17.58 5.35 19.90
C ASN A 381 -16.38 4.56 20.48
N GLY A 382 -15.30 5.25 20.87
CA GLY A 382 -14.06 4.65 21.37
C GLY A 382 -12.95 4.47 20.33
N GLN A 383 -13.15 4.97 19.12
CA GLN A 383 -12.23 4.93 17.98
C GLN A 383 -11.86 6.35 17.54
N ILE A 384 -10.69 6.52 16.93
CA ILE A 384 -10.22 7.80 16.41
C ILE A 384 -10.54 7.88 14.90
N GLY A 385 -11.13 8.99 14.45
CA GLY A 385 -11.29 9.23 13.01
C GLY A 385 -12.44 8.46 12.38
N GLU A 386 -12.14 7.59 11.42
CA GLU A 386 -13.12 6.86 10.62
C GLU A 386 -13.30 5.42 11.14
N GLU A 387 -14.53 5.02 11.51
CA GLU A 387 -14.79 3.72 12.17
C GLU A 387 -14.36 2.47 11.36
N THR A 388 -14.06 2.63 10.05
CA THR A 388 -13.59 1.54 9.17
C THR A 388 -12.07 1.49 8.99
N LEU A 389 -11.33 2.40 9.63
CA LEU A 389 -9.87 2.49 9.59
C LEU A 389 -9.26 2.15 10.96
N VAL A 390 -7.98 1.74 10.96
CA VAL A 390 -7.19 1.51 12.20
C VAL A 390 -5.96 2.42 12.27
N ASN A 391 -5.62 3.09 11.16
CA ASN A 391 -4.36 3.84 11.06
C ASN A 391 -4.39 5.12 11.92
N ASP A 392 -5.58 5.69 12.07
CA ASP A 392 -5.97 6.80 12.92
C ASP A 392 -5.94 6.42 14.40
N ASP A 393 -6.32 5.20 14.79
CA ASP A 393 -6.05 4.73 16.16
C ASP A 393 -4.54 4.55 16.39
N ILE A 394 -3.82 3.94 15.43
CA ILE A 394 -2.36 3.71 15.52
C ILE A 394 -1.59 5.03 15.65
N PHE A 395 -1.85 6.00 14.76
CA PHE A 395 -1.19 7.31 14.75
C PHE A 395 -1.77 8.26 15.80
N GLY A 396 -3.04 8.10 16.19
CA GLY A 396 -3.65 8.80 17.31
C GLY A 396 -3.06 8.44 18.67
N ILE A 397 -2.80 7.16 18.95
CA ILE A 397 -2.01 6.75 20.14
C ILE A 397 -0.64 7.42 20.11
N LEU A 398 0.07 7.37 18.97
CA LEU A 398 1.38 8.05 18.81
C LEU A 398 1.26 9.56 19.07
N ALA A 399 0.21 10.22 18.58
CA ALA A 399 -0.02 11.65 18.75
C ALA A 399 -0.39 12.02 20.20
N PHE A 400 -1.27 11.28 20.87
CA PHE A 400 -1.59 11.46 22.30
C PHE A 400 -0.34 11.26 23.17
N VAL A 401 0.40 10.17 22.94
CA VAL A 401 1.66 9.88 23.63
C VAL A 401 2.68 11.01 23.37
N ALA A 402 2.82 11.48 22.13
CA ALA A 402 3.70 12.60 21.79
C ALA A 402 3.29 13.90 22.50
N ALA A 403 1.99 14.23 22.54
CA ALA A 403 1.47 15.41 23.21
C ALA A 403 1.56 15.36 24.74
N GLY A 404 1.86 14.17 25.30
CA GLY A 404 2.17 13.97 26.71
C GLY A 404 1.08 13.29 27.53
N GLU A 405 0.06 12.70 26.89
CA GLU A 405 -0.99 12.01 27.65
C GLU A 405 -0.49 10.72 28.32
N PRO A 406 -1.02 10.36 29.50
CA PRO A 406 -0.64 9.15 30.22
C PRO A 406 -1.34 7.90 29.66
N ALA A 407 -0.79 6.72 29.96
CA ALA A 407 -1.35 5.43 29.52
C ALA A 407 -2.74 5.11 30.11
N ASN A 408 -3.24 5.88 31.08
CA ASN A 408 -4.58 5.75 31.66
C ASN A 408 -5.57 6.84 31.19
N ASP A 409 -5.21 7.67 30.21
CA ASP A 409 -6.19 8.53 29.53
C ASP A 409 -7.22 7.68 28.78
N ALA A 410 -8.50 8.10 28.80
CA ALA A 410 -9.61 7.32 28.27
C ALA A 410 -9.56 7.16 26.74
N ASP A 411 -9.12 8.18 26.00
CA ASP A 411 -9.04 8.14 24.55
C ASP A 411 -7.87 7.22 24.13
N VAL A 412 -6.74 7.30 24.84
CA VAL A 412 -5.58 6.41 24.66
C VAL A 412 -5.94 4.95 24.98
N GLN A 413 -6.60 4.70 26.11
CA GLN A 413 -7.08 3.37 26.52
C GLN A 413 -8.04 2.75 25.50
N SER A 414 -8.85 3.58 24.84
CA SER A 414 -9.83 3.10 23.85
C SER A 414 -9.18 2.82 22.50
N ALA A 415 -8.35 3.74 21.98
CA ALA A 415 -7.62 3.51 20.73
C ALA A 415 -6.69 2.28 20.83
N VAL A 416 -5.99 2.08 21.95
CA VAL A 416 -5.20 0.86 22.20
C VAL A 416 -6.06 -0.40 22.12
N ARG A 417 -7.31 -0.35 22.63
CA ARG A 417 -8.25 -1.48 22.54
C ARG A 417 -8.65 -1.76 21.10
N THR A 418 -8.95 -0.72 20.31
CA THR A 418 -9.31 -0.85 18.89
C THR A 418 -8.15 -1.44 18.07
N VAL A 419 -6.93 -0.93 18.25
CA VAL A 419 -5.72 -1.50 17.61
C VAL A 419 -5.54 -2.97 18.00
N LEU A 420 -5.62 -3.33 19.28
CA LEU A 420 -5.48 -4.73 19.73
C LEU A 420 -6.58 -5.64 19.15
N GLN A 421 -7.81 -5.15 18.99
CA GLN A 421 -8.91 -5.89 18.37
C GLN A 421 -8.72 -6.08 16.85
N TYR A 422 -7.96 -5.21 16.20
CA TYR A 422 -7.65 -5.28 14.78
C TYR A 422 -6.52 -6.27 14.44
N GLN A 423 -5.77 -6.80 15.42
CA GLN A 423 -4.70 -7.76 15.12
C GLN A 423 -5.28 -9.09 14.63
N VAL A 424 -4.97 -9.45 13.38
CA VAL A 424 -5.51 -10.67 12.76
C VAL A 424 -4.67 -11.91 13.11
N GLY A 425 -5.13 -13.09 12.67
CA GLY A 425 -4.63 -14.40 13.11
C GLY A 425 -3.12 -14.61 12.95
N ASP A 426 -2.51 -14.05 11.91
CA ASP A 426 -1.07 -14.18 11.61
C ASP A 426 -0.16 -13.21 12.40
N GLY A 427 -0.74 -12.28 13.16
CA GLY A 427 -0.03 -11.27 13.95
C GLY A 427 0.11 -9.90 13.29
N SER A 428 -0.30 -9.74 12.04
CA SER A 428 -0.34 -8.44 11.37
C SER A 428 -1.47 -7.54 11.87
N PHE A 429 -1.34 -6.25 11.56
CA PHE A 429 -2.42 -5.25 11.62
C PHE A 429 -2.79 -4.82 10.19
N GLY A 430 -2.92 -5.79 9.27
CA GLY A 430 -3.05 -5.56 7.83
C GLY A 430 -1.69 -5.56 7.13
N GLY A 431 -1.28 -4.43 6.56
CA GLY A 431 -0.01 -4.30 5.83
C GLY A 431 1.24 -4.37 6.73
N LEU A 432 2.41 -4.54 6.12
CA LEU A 432 3.71 -4.47 6.83
C LEU A 432 3.93 -3.10 7.48
N ASP A 433 3.55 -2.04 6.78
CA ASP A 433 3.66 -0.65 7.22
C ASP A 433 2.74 -0.37 8.42
N LEU A 434 1.48 -0.79 8.37
CA LEU A 434 0.55 -0.71 9.50
C LEU A 434 1.02 -1.58 10.67
N THR A 435 1.57 -2.76 10.42
CA THR A 435 2.13 -3.63 11.46
C THR A 435 3.34 -2.99 12.15
N ALA A 436 4.22 -2.33 11.39
CA ALA A 436 5.36 -1.58 11.92
C ALA A 436 4.93 -0.30 12.66
N ALA A 437 3.91 0.42 12.18
CA ALA A 437 3.36 1.58 12.87
C ALA A 437 2.65 1.18 14.17
N ALA A 438 1.85 0.11 14.15
CA ALA A 438 1.21 -0.48 15.33
C ALA A 438 2.25 -0.93 16.37
N MET A 439 3.35 -1.55 15.95
CA MET A 439 4.45 -1.92 16.87
C MET A 439 5.07 -0.71 17.58
N GLN A 440 5.37 0.37 16.85
CA GLN A 440 5.89 1.61 17.45
C GLN A 440 4.87 2.25 18.39
N SER A 441 3.61 2.33 17.96
CA SER A 441 2.48 2.89 18.70
C SER A 441 2.21 2.16 20.02
N LEU A 442 2.05 0.84 19.96
CA LEU A 442 1.84 -0.03 21.11
C LEU A 442 3.05 -0.07 22.04
N HIS A 443 4.28 0.01 21.51
CA HIS A 443 5.49 0.14 22.34
C HIS A 443 5.53 1.49 23.08
N ALA A 444 5.27 2.60 22.38
CA ALA A 444 5.26 3.94 22.96
C ALA A 444 4.18 4.11 24.04
N TYR A 445 3.11 3.31 23.98
CA TYR A 445 2.16 3.11 25.07
C TYR A 445 2.72 2.25 26.22
N THR A 446 3.32 1.07 25.96
CA THR A 446 3.79 0.19 27.04
C THR A 446 4.87 0.79 27.93
N VAL A 447 5.77 1.62 27.40
CA VAL A 447 6.79 2.34 28.20
C VAL A 447 6.21 3.34 29.20
N ARG A 448 4.89 3.62 29.14
CA ARG A 448 4.14 4.44 30.11
C ARG A 448 3.27 3.62 31.08
N GLY A 449 3.45 2.30 31.15
CA GLY A 449 2.72 1.40 32.05
C GLY A 449 1.62 0.59 31.38
N GLY A 450 1.84 0.11 30.15
CA GLY A 450 0.86 -0.68 29.40
C GLY A 450 0.67 -2.13 29.92
N SER A 451 -0.30 -2.84 29.33
CA SER A 451 -0.74 -4.16 29.80
C SER A 451 -0.06 -5.35 29.11
N GLN A 452 -0.08 -6.52 29.76
CA GLN A 452 0.46 -7.79 29.24
C GLN A 452 -0.10 -8.18 27.86
N GLN A 453 -1.34 -7.80 27.56
CA GLN A 453 -1.97 -8.05 26.25
C GLN A 453 -1.20 -7.35 25.11
N VAL A 454 -0.66 -6.16 25.37
CA VAL A 454 0.14 -5.42 24.39
C VAL A 454 1.46 -6.12 24.11
N SER A 455 2.14 -6.65 25.15
CA SER A 455 3.36 -7.44 24.97
C SER A 455 3.12 -8.64 24.04
N THR A 456 2.03 -9.39 24.25
CA THR A 456 1.67 -10.53 23.39
C THR A 456 1.32 -10.11 21.96
N ALA A 457 0.68 -8.94 21.76
CA ALA A 457 0.44 -8.40 20.42
C ALA A 457 1.75 -7.97 19.72
N LEU A 458 2.69 -7.35 20.44
CA LEU A 458 4.03 -6.99 19.93
C LEU A 458 4.85 -8.23 19.55
N ASP A 459 4.82 -9.30 20.37
CA ASP A 459 5.48 -10.57 20.07
C ASP A 459 4.97 -11.18 18.77
N ARG A 460 3.63 -11.17 18.57
CA ARG A 460 2.96 -11.65 17.34
C ARG A 460 3.30 -10.80 16.12
N ALA A 461 3.31 -9.48 16.26
CA ALA A 461 3.64 -8.54 15.18
C ALA A 461 5.12 -8.66 14.75
N ARG A 462 6.04 -8.81 15.70
CA ARG A 462 7.45 -9.12 15.41
C ARG A 462 7.59 -10.47 14.70
N ALA A 463 6.84 -11.51 15.13
CA ALA A 463 6.86 -12.81 14.45
C ALA A 463 6.33 -12.72 13.00
N HIS A 464 5.28 -11.92 12.75
CA HIS A 464 4.82 -11.59 11.40
C HIS A 464 5.93 -10.90 10.59
N LEU A 465 6.54 -9.81 11.10
CA LEU A 465 7.64 -9.15 10.39
C LEU A 465 8.79 -10.14 10.09
N ARG A 466 9.16 -11.02 11.02
CA ARG A 466 10.26 -11.99 10.81
C ARG A 466 9.94 -13.00 9.71
N SER A 467 8.68 -13.39 9.52
CA SER A 467 8.26 -14.26 8.40
C SER A 467 8.13 -13.53 7.06
N ARG A 468 8.22 -12.19 7.06
CA ARG A 468 8.05 -11.31 5.90
C ARG A 468 9.27 -10.47 5.54
N GLN A 469 10.42 -10.75 6.16
CA GLN A 469 11.70 -10.15 5.77
C GLN A 469 12.08 -10.63 4.34
N ASP A 470 12.42 -9.70 3.46
CA ASP A 470 12.75 -10.02 2.06
C ASP A 470 14.21 -10.53 1.89
N ARG A 471 14.48 -11.12 0.73
CA ARG A 471 15.79 -11.68 0.35
C ARG A 471 16.95 -10.66 0.41
N PHE A 472 16.65 -9.37 0.31
CA PHE A 472 17.65 -8.30 0.41
C PHE A 472 17.85 -7.81 1.85
N GLY A 473 17.21 -8.47 2.83
CA GLY A 473 17.20 -8.12 4.25
C GLY A 473 16.19 -7.04 4.61
N GLY A 474 15.42 -6.52 3.64
CA GLY A 474 14.46 -5.44 3.85
C GLY A 474 13.04 -5.94 4.12
N PHE A 475 12.08 -5.06 3.89
CA PHE A 475 10.65 -5.37 3.97
C PHE A 475 9.93 -4.74 2.76
N GLY A 476 9.08 -5.51 2.09
CA GLY A 476 8.30 -5.06 0.92
C GLY A 476 9.14 -4.63 -0.30
N GLU A 477 10.41 -5.06 -0.38
CA GLU A 477 11.41 -4.63 -1.38
C GLU A 477 11.39 -3.11 -1.67
N ASN A 478 11.10 -2.25 -0.68
CA ASN A 478 11.05 -0.79 -0.83
C ASN A 478 11.58 -0.06 0.43
N SER A 479 11.96 1.22 0.26
CA SER A 479 12.59 2.01 1.32
C SER A 479 11.65 2.41 2.46
N ALA A 480 10.39 2.75 2.18
CA ALA A 480 9.42 3.20 3.18
C ALA A 480 9.11 2.07 4.17
N THR A 481 8.62 0.93 3.67
CA THR A 481 8.31 -0.24 4.52
C THR A 481 9.54 -0.73 5.28
N THR A 482 10.72 -0.72 4.64
CA THR A 482 11.98 -1.08 5.32
C THR A 482 12.33 -0.08 6.43
N ALA A 483 12.14 1.23 6.22
CA ALA A 483 12.42 2.25 7.22
C ALA A 483 11.41 2.24 8.38
N TRP A 484 10.12 1.97 8.12
CA TRP A 484 9.09 1.83 9.15
C TRP A 484 9.35 0.57 9.99
N ALA A 485 9.61 -0.57 9.36
CA ALA A 485 9.96 -1.81 10.05
C ALA A 485 11.26 -1.68 10.85
N LEU A 486 12.29 -1.00 10.34
CA LEU A 486 13.50 -0.67 11.08
C LEU A 486 13.21 0.07 12.40
N GLN A 487 12.37 1.11 12.35
CA GLN A 487 11.96 1.84 13.55
C GLN A 487 11.14 0.96 14.50
N ALA A 488 10.25 0.11 13.97
CA ALA A 488 9.47 -0.84 14.78
C ALA A 488 10.34 -1.86 15.53
N LEU A 489 11.37 -2.40 14.88
CA LEU A 489 12.34 -3.29 15.51
C LEU A 489 13.11 -2.59 16.62
N VAL A 490 13.66 -1.41 16.34
CA VAL A 490 14.41 -0.62 17.34
C VAL A 490 13.51 -0.19 18.50
N ALA A 491 12.23 0.13 18.26
CA ALA A 491 11.27 0.43 19.32
C ALA A 491 11.10 -0.77 20.28
N VAL A 492 10.84 -1.97 19.76
CA VAL A 492 10.67 -3.16 20.63
C VAL A 492 11.99 -3.75 21.17
N GLY A 493 13.11 -3.04 21.01
CA GLY A 493 14.42 -3.42 21.56
C GLY A 493 15.19 -4.47 20.76
N GLU A 494 14.78 -4.76 19.53
CA GLU A 494 15.52 -5.65 18.62
C GLU A 494 16.68 -4.89 17.97
N ASP A 495 17.85 -5.53 17.84
CA ASP A 495 18.92 -5.03 16.96
C ASP A 495 18.71 -5.55 15.53
N PRO A 496 18.44 -4.68 14.53
CA PRO A 496 18.26 -5.12 13.15
C PRO A 496 19.51 -5.75 12.53
N ALA A 497 20.71 -5.63 13.10
CA ALA A 497 21.88 -6.40 12.65
C ALA A 497 21.77 -7.91 12.93
N THR A 498 20.85 -8.33 13.80
CA THR A 498 20.49 -9.75 14.04
C THR A 498 19.39 -10.26 13.10
N TRP A 499 18.76 -9.35 12.35
CA TRP A 499 17.77 -9.65 11.32
C TRP A 499 18.48 -9.92 10.01
N ARG A 500 19.22 -11.02 9.95
CA ARG A 500 20.13 -11.35 8.84
C ARG A 500 19.58 -12.47 7.96
N THR A 501 19.61 -12.28 6.64
CA THR A 501 19.29 -13.33 5.66
C THR A 501 20.44 -14.34 5.53
N THR A 502 20.19 -15.48 4.88
CA THR A 502 21.23 -16.48 4.59
C THR A 502 22.42 -15.90 3.82
N ASP A 503 22.16 -14.94 2.93
CA ASP A 503 23.18 -14.23 2.13
C ASP A 503 23.86 -13.08 2.90
N GLY A 504 23.58 -12.93 4.20
CA GLY A 504 24.24 -11.98 5.08
C GLY A 504 23.64 -10.57 5.11
N ALA A 505 22.59 -10.28 4.33
CA ALA A 505 21.95 -8.97 4.24
C ALA A 505 21.04 -8.67 5.44
N THR A 506 20.86 -7.39 5.78
CA THR A 506 20.12 -6.92 6.97
C THR A 506 19.26 -5.71 6.62
N PRO A 507 18.27 -5.32 7.46
CA PRO A 507 17.48 -4.11 7.24
C PRO A 507 18.33 -2.84 7.06
N TRP A 508 19.50 -2.78 7.72
CA TRP A 508 20.48 -1.69 7.54
C TRP A 508 21.08 -1.65 6.13
N THR A 509 21.60 -2.78 5.62
CA THR A 509 22.13 -2.82 4.24
C THR A 509 21.01 -2.72 3.21
N ALA A 510 19.82 -3.24 3.51
CA ALA A 510 18.62 -3.15 2.68
C ALA A 510 18.19 -1.71 2.44
N LEU A 511 17.99 -0.92 3.50
CA LEU A 511 17.59 0.49 3.39
C LEU A 511 18.62 1.30 2.59
N LEU A 512 19.92 1.09 2.83
CA LEU A 512 20.98 1.83 2.11
C LEU A 512 21.08 1.52 0.61
N ARG A 513 20.43 0.47 0.09
CA ARG A 513 20.35 0.22 -1.37
C ARG A 513 19.66 1.38 -2.10
N TYR A 514 18.70 2.03 -1.44
CA TYR A 514 17.84 3.09 -1.99
C TYR A 514 18.43 4.51 -1.84
N GLN A 515 19.59 4.69 -1.17
CA GLN A 515 20.22 6.01 -1.04
C GLN A 515 21.03 6.37 -2.29
N ASN A 516 20.89 7.60 -2.78
CA ASN A 516 21.65 8.13 -3.91
C ASN A 516 22.91 8.91 -3.48
N ALA A 517 23.73 9.31 -4.46
CA ALA A 517 24.97 10.06 -4.21
C ALA A 517 24.74 11.49 -3.64
N GLY A 518 23.56 12.07 -3.83
CA GLY A 518 23.15 13.32 -3.19
C GLY A 518 22.66 13.16 -1.74
N GLY A 519 22.47 11.93 -1.27
CA GLY A 519 22.03 11.59 0.08
C GLY A 519 20.53 11.34 0.24
N GLY A 520 19.71 11.70 -0.75
CA GLY A 520 18.27 11.40 -0.74
C GLY A 520 17.98 9.91 -1.00
N PHE A 521 16.79 9.45 -0.63
CA PHE A 521 16.31 8.09 -0.81
C PHE A 521 15.23 8.00 -1.89
N GLY A 522 15.32 6.96 -2.72
CA GLY A 522 14.27 6.52 -3.63
C GLY A 522 13.25 5.61 -2.95
N TRP A 523 12.17 5.25 -3.64
CA TRP A 523 11.15 4.33 -3.13
C TRP A 523 11.51 2.87 -3.47
N LYS A 524 11.71 2.60 -4.77
CA LYS A 524 12.06 1.29 -5.33
C LYS A 524 13.47 1.20 -5.88
N THR A 525 14.15 2.31 -6.17
CA THR A 525 15.57 2.31 -6.55
C THR A 525 16.35 3.40 -5.78
N ARG A 526 17.48 3.89 -6.31
CA ARG A 526 18.18 5.09 -5.80
C ARG A 526 18.14 6.24 -6.82
N GLU A 527 17.28 6.13 -7.82
CA GLU A 527 17.14 7.06 -8.93
C GLU A 527 15.79 7.79 -8.85
N ASP A 528 14.77 7.15 -8.28
CA ASP A 528 13.43 7.66 -7.98
C ASP A 528 13.36 8.46 -6.66
N VAL A 529 14.38 9.29 -6.41
CA VAL A 529 14.57 10.00 -5.13
C VAL A 529 13.52 11.08 -4.87
N SER A 530 12.98 11.09 -3.65
CA SER A 530 12.02 12.10 -3.18
C SER A 530 12.30 12.56 -1.74
N PRO A 531 11.81 13.76 -1.33
CA PRO A 531 11.91 14.20 0.05
C PRO A 531 11.07 13.33 0.99
N PHE A 532 9.93 12.81 0.51
CA PHE A 532 9.03 11.95 1.29
C PHE A 532 9.68 10.63 1.73
N MET A 533 10.31 9.90 0.80
CA MET A 533 11.04 8.66 1.13
C MET A 533 12.28 8.95 1.98
N THR A 534 12.93 10.09 1.74
CA THR A 534 14.08 10.52 2.55
C THR A 534 13.69 10.83 4.00
N ALA A 535 12.51 11.43 4.23
CA ALA A 535 12.01 11.73 5.56
C ALA A 535 11.75 10.46 6.40
N TYR A 536 11.25 9.36 5.80
CA TYR A 536 11.12 8.08 6.49
C TYR A 536 12.49 7.42 6.78
N ALA A 537 13.45 7.52 5.86
CA ALA A 537 14.76 6.87 6.01
C ALA A 537 15.60 7.47 7.16
N VAL A 538 15.46 8.76 7.47
CA VAL A 538 16.32 9.44 8.46
C VAL A 538 16.14 8.93 9.90
N PRO A 539 14.94 8.91 10.52
CA PRO A 539 14.77 8.39 11.88
C PRO A 539 15.18 6.92 11.98
N ALA A 540 14.86 6.12 10.96
CA ALA A 540 15.28 4.73 10.85
C ALA A 540 16.81 4.58 10.94
N LEU A 541 17.56 5.28 10.09
CA LEU A 541 19.04 5.24 10.11
C LEU A 541 19.63 5.69 11.46
N LEU A 542 19.05 6.71 12.09
CA LEU A 542 19.49 7.21 13.39
C LEU A 542 19.18 6.21 14.53
N GLY A 543 18.22 5.30 14.33
CA GLY A 543 17.72 4.40 15.37
C GLY A 543 16.75 5.10 16.32
N VAL A 544 15.95 6.03 15.81
CA VAL A 544 14.98 6.82 16.58
C VAL A 544 13.57 6.46 16.08
N PRO A 545 12.77 5.71 16.86
CA PRO A 545 11.40 5.37 16.49
C PRO A 545 10.42 6.52 16.77
N TRP A 546 9.19 6.38 16.29
CA TRP A 546 8.10 7.29 16.63
C TRP A 546 7.49 6.98 18.01
N PRO A 547 7.03 8.00 18.76
CA PRO A 547 7.00 9.42 18.39
C PRO A 547 8.29 10.18 18.73
N VAL A 548 8.81 10.93 17.76
CA VAL A 548 9.97 11.83 17.97
C VAL A 548 9.52 13.10 18.72
N THR A 549 10.18 13.46 19.82
CA THR A 549 9.88 14.71 20.54
C THR A 549 11.15 15.40 21.09
N LEU A 550 11.25 16.72 20.94
CA LEU A 550 12.41 17.53 21.41
C LEU A 550 12.12 18.42 22.64
N LEU A 551 11.12 18.04 23.43
CA LEU A 551 10.80 18.68 24.71
C LEU A 551 11.37 17.85 25.88
N GLY A 552 12.69 17.96 26.07
CA GLY A 552 13.45 17.20 27.07
C GLY A 552 14.49 17.98 27.89
N ILE A 553 14.49 19.33 27.85
CA ILE A 553 15.52 20.15 28.53
C ILE A 553 14.98 20.89 29.77
N GLU A 554 13.70 21.28 29.82
CA GLU A 554 13.15 22.02 30.97
C GLU A 554 12.80 21.12 32.17
N SER A 555 12.40 19.86 31.95
CA SER A 555 12.10 18.92 33.05
C SER A 555 13.35 18.33 33.72
N ALA A 556 14.55 18.55 33.16
CA ALA A 556 15.80 18.02 33.70
C ALA A 556 16.43 18.88 34.81
N PHE A 557 15.99 20.15 34.95
CA PHE A 557 16.50 21.10 35.95
C PHE A 557 15.53 21.36 37.12
N ALA A 558 14.44 20.60 37.21
CA ALA A 558 13.43 20.72 38.26
C ALA A 558 13.52 19.62 39.36
N ALA A 559 14.67 18.96 39.50
CA ALA A 559 14.96 18.12 40.65
C ALA A 559 15.47 18.99 41.82
N PRO A 560 14.84 18.96 43.02
CA PRO A 560 15.34 19.72 44.16
C PRO A 560 16.72 19.19 44.59
N VAL A 561 17.68 20.09 44.79
CA VAL A 561 19.04 19.74 45.22
C VAL A 561 19.02 19.23 46.66
N SER A 562 18.92 17.90 46.80
CA SER A 562 18.99 17.21 48.08
C SER A 562 20.43 17.21 48.61
N SER A 563 20.70 18.03 49.63
CA SER A 563 22.00 18.11 50.29
C SER A 563 22.49 16.75 50.80
N PRO A 564 23.78 16.41 50.65
CA PRO A 564 24.30 15.12 51.10
C PRO A 564 24.27 15.03 52.63
N THR A 565 23.51 14.06 53.15
CA THR A 565 23.55 13.69 54.57
C THR A 565 24.80 12.82 54.82
N PRO A 566 25.61 13.08 55.86
CA PRO A 566 26.91 12.44 56.03
C PRO A 566 26.82 10.94 56.38
N THR A 567 27.75 10.17 55.83
CA THR A 567 27.88 8.72 56.03
C THR A 567 28.22 8.37 57.49
N PRO A 568 27.52 7.40 58.12
CA PRO A 568 27.91 6.90 59.44
C PRO A 568 29.16 6.00 59.36
N THR A 569 30.19 6.31 60.16
CA THR A 569 31.44 5.56 60.24
C THR A 569 31.24 4.18 60.87
N ALA A 570 31.83 3.13 60.29
CA ALA A 570 31.76 1.77 60.83
C ALA A 570 32.66 1.56 62.06
N ALA A 571 32.17 0.80 63.04
CA ALA A 571 32.94 0.31 64.20
C ALA A 571 32.99 -1.24 64.19
N PRO A 572 34.07 -1.87 64.70
CA PRO A 572 34.37 -3.28 64.42
C PRO A 572 33.65 -4.30 65.33
N ARG A 573 33.47 -5.52 64.80
CA ARG A 573 32.97 -6.70 65.53
C ARG A 573 34.00 -7.30 66.51
N PRO A 574 33.59 -7.80 67.67
CA PRO A 574 34.25 -8.92 68.37
C PRO A 574 33.88 -10.28 67.73
N ARG A 575 34.57 -11.35 68.12
CA ARG A 575 34.51 -12.71 67.56
C ARG A 575 34.62 -13.76 68.68
N VAL A 576 33.98 -14.94 68.54
CA VAL A 576 34.47 -16.31 68.90
C VAL A 576 33.30 -17.33 69.02
N ALA A 577 33.59 -18.59 68.66
CA ALA A 577 32.95 -19.92 68.86
C ALA A 577 31.55 -20.11 69.52
N GLY A 578 30.82 -21.21 69.27
CA GLY A 578 31.07 -22.34 68.36
C GLY A 578 30.21 -23.61 68.61
N THR A 579 30.51 -24.68 67.87
CA THR A 579 30.13 -26.12 68.04
C THR A 579 28.66 -26.60 67.99
N ALA A 580 28.37 -27.34 66.90
CA ALA A 580 27.90 -28.75 66.86
C ALA A 580 26.40 -29.17 66.98
N ALA A 581 25.94 -29.80 65.87
CA ALA A 581 25.13 -31.03 65.72
C ALA A 581 23.67 -31.13 66.26
N GLY A 582 22.75 -31.60 65.40
CA GLY A 582 21.43 -32.12 65.81
C GLY A 582 20.36 -32.23 64.69
N ALA A 583 19.75 -33.41 64.54
CA ALA A 583 18.51 -33.73 63.82
C ALA A 583 17.85 -34.93 64.57
N PRO A 584 16.54 -35.27 64.47
CA PRO A 584 15.61 -35.01 63.35
C PRO A 584 14.11 -34.71 63.72
N SER A 585 13.24 -34.70 62.70
CA SER A 585 11.81 -35.11 62.65
C SER A 585 10.69 -34.59 63.61
N ALA A 586 9.75 -33.85 62.99
CA ALA A 586 8.27 -34.09 62.96
C ALA A 586 7.31 -33.72 64.13
N VAL A 587 6.00 -33.69 63.78
CA VAL A 587 4.74 -33.56 64.60
C VAL A 587 4.32 -32.11 64.98
N THR A 588 3.28 -31.49 64.38
CA THR A 588 1.80 -31.41 64.70
C THR A 588 1.46 -30.71 66.07
N ALA A 589 0.36 -29.96 66.32
CA ALA A 589 -0.94 -29.82 65.62
C ALA A 589 -1.80 -28.57 66.02
N THR A 590 -2.81 -28.23 65.19
CA THR A 590 -4.10 -27.51 65.50
C THR A 590 -4.05 -26.06 66.04
N VAL A 591 -5.10 -25.22 66.07
CA VAL A 591 -6.59 -25.33 66.08
C VAL A 591 -7.18 -24.31 65.09
N ALA A 592 -7.93 -24.65 64.02
CA ALA A 592 -9.32 -25.12 63.87
C ALA A 592 -10.35 -24.01 63.49
N SER A 593 -11.41 -24.39 62.75
CA SER A 593 -12.47 -23.52 62.17
C SER A 593 -13.83 -23.78 62.87
N PRO A 594 -14.91 -23.05 62.52
CA PRO A 594 -15.99 -23.78 61.84
C PRO A 594 -16.74 -23.03 60.70
N ALA A 595 -17.39 -23.83 59.85
CA ALA A 595 -18.48 -23.50 58.92
C ALA A 595 -19.71 -24.39 59.32
N PRO A 596 -20.69 -24.87 58.49
CA PRO A 596 -20.94 -24.74 57.03
C PRO A 596 -22.45 -24.66 56.60
N SER A 597 -22.71 -25.01 55.31
CA SER A 597 -23.98 -25.44 54.64
C SER A 597 -24.76 -24.34 53.87
N ARG A 598 -25.59 -24.60 52.83
CA ARG A 598 -26.00 -25.81 52.03
C ARG A 598 -26.44 -25.27 50.64
N ALA A 599 -25.96 -25.66 49.45
CA ALA A 599 -25.81 -26.94 48.72
C ALA A 599 -27.05 -27.45 47.91
N LEU A 600 -26.85 -27.50 46.58
CA LEU A 600 -27.40 -28.42 45.54
C LEU A 600 -28.78 -28.24 44.85
N SER A 601 -28.70 -28.43 43.51
CA SER A 601 -29.64 -29.09 42.58
C SER A 601 -30.62 -28.31 41.68
N SER A 602 -30.84 -28.92 40.51
CA SER A 602 -31.56 -28.48 39.30
C SER A 602 -33.06 -28.81 39.29
N MET A 603 -33.84 -28.19 38.39
CA MET A 603 -34.74 -28.88 37.43
C MET A 603 -35.38 -27.94 36.38
N THR A 604 -36.17 -28.52 35.46
CA THR A 604 -36.63 -27.93 34.18
C THR A 604 -38.17 -27.83 34.09
N ASN A 605 -38.71 -26.76 33.48
CA ASN A 605 -39.92 -26.67 32.60
C ASN A 605 -40.31 -25.17 32.42
N GLN A 606 -40.92 -24.64 31.35
CA GLN A 606 -41.89 -25.10 30.32
C GLN A 606 -43.39 -25.16 30.71
N SER A 607 -44.08 -24.03 30.50
CA SER A 607 -45.44 -23.86 29.89
C SER A 607 -45.67 -22.33 29.71
N SER A 608 -46.30 -21.77 28.66
CA SER A 608 -47.63 -21.99 28.04
C SER A 608 -48.77 -21.41 28.91
N GLU A 609 -49.84 -20.76 28.40
CA GLU A 609 -50.38 -20.73 27.03
C GLU A 609 -51.46 -19.61 26.80
N THR A 610 -51.63 -19.10 25.56
CA THR A 610 -52.89 -18.51 24.96
C THR A 610 -53.66 -17.34 25.63
N ALA A 611 -54.54 -16.54 25.00
CA ALA A 611 -55.00 -16.26 23.61
C ALA A 611 -55.58 -14.79 23.61
N THR A 612 -56.17 -14.14 22.59
CA THR A 612 -56.84 -14.56 21.33
C THR A 612 -56.85 -13.39 20.32
N ALA A 613 -57.02 -13.67 19.02
CA ALA A 613 -57.20 -12.65 17.96
C ALA A 613 -58.69 -12.46 17.56
N PRO A 614 -58.99 -11.46 16.72
CA PRO A 614 -59.87 -11.69 15.56
C PRO A 614 -59.24 -11.23 14.21
N THR A 615 -59.89 -11.56 13.09
CA THR A 615 -59.32 -11.60 11.74
C THR A 615 -59.92 -10.62 10.72
N SER A 616 -59.10 -10.19 9.74
CA SER A 616 -59.52 -9.85 8.35
C SER A 616 -58.30 -9.79 7.40
N VAL A 617 -58.53 -9.78 6.08
CA VAL A 617 -57.58 -10.23 5.02
C VAL A 617 -57.91 -9.48 3.70
N PRO A 618 -57.02 -9.32 2.68
CA PRO A 618 -55.59 -8.96 2.66
C PRO A 618 -55.29 -7.72 1.75
N THR A 619 -54.03 -7.23 1.74
CA THR A 619 -53.40 -6.57 0.57
C THR A 619 -51.91 -6.94 0.51
N ALA A 620 -51.34 -7.07 -0.69
CA ALA A 620 -49.95 -7.49 -0.89
C ALA A 620 -48.97 -6.30 -0.89
N ASP A 621 -47.75 -6.51 -0.35
CA ASP A 621 -46.52 -6.66 -1.15
C ASP A 621 -45.26 -6.80 -0.26
N SER A 622 -44.14 -7.22 -0.87
CA SER A 622 -42.79 -7.28 -0.28
C SER A 622 -42.54 -8.28 0.86
N GLU A 623 -42.53 -9.59 0.55
CA GLU A 623 -41.69 -10.52 1.32
C GLU A 623 -40.20 -10.29 0.98
N MET A 624 -39.38 -10.06 2.01
CA MET A 624 -37.92 -10.16 1.88
C MET A 624 -37.53 -11.63 1.67
N LEU A 625 -37.09 -12.01 0.47
CA LEU A 625 -36.53 -13.34 0.24
C LEU A 625 -35.31 -13.57 1.14
N ARG A 626 -35.36 -14.63 1.95
CA ARG A 626 -34.27 -15.04 2.83
C ARG A 626 -33.05 -15.46 1.99
N THR A 627 -31.86 -15.01 2.37
CA THR A 627 -30.60 -15.45 1.76
C THR A 627 -30.38 -16.95 1.98
N PRO A 628 -30.04 -17.73 0.93
CA PRO A 628 -29.64 -19.12 1.10
C PRO A 628 -28.32 -19.24 1.87
N PRO A 629 -28.12 -20.29 2.69
CA PRO A 629 -26.85 -20.55 3.36
C PRO A 629 -25.81 -21.01 2.32
N GLY A 630 -24.79 -20.19 2.06
CA GLY A 630 -23.73 -20.54 1.11
C GLY A 630 -22.91 -19.39 0.53
N PHE A 631 -23.28 -18.13 0.77
CA PHE A 631 -22.53 -16.96 0.31
C PHE A 631 -21.83 -16.26 1.47
N VAL A 632 -20.49 -16.26 1.46
CA VAL A 632 -19.66 -15.47 2.39
C VAL A 632 -19.30 -14.16 1.67
N PRO A 633 -19.75 -12.98 2.14
CA PRO A 633 -19.27 -11.71 1.60
C PRO A 633 -17.75 -11.60 1.80
N LEU A 634 -17.02 -11.16 0.77
CA LEU A 634 -15.59 -10.89 0.90
C LEU A 634 -15.36 -9.84 2.01
N ALA A 635 -14.33 -10.09 2.82
CA ALA A 635 -14.13 -9.38 4.08
C ALA A 635 -13.78 -7.90 3.89
N SER A 636 -14.04 -7.08 4.91
CA SER A 636 -13.83 -5.63 4.93
C SER A 636 -12.37 -5.14 4.82
N VAL A 637 -11.41 -6.04 4.59
CA VAL A 637 -9.96 -5.78 4.63
C VAL A 637 -9.46 -5.04 3.38
N ASP A 638 -9.99 -5.37 2.20
CA ASP A 638 -9.49 -4.84 0.91
C ASP A 638 -9.73 -3.33 0.74
N ARG A 639 -10.71 -2.76 1.46
CA ARG A 639 -11.09 -1.34 1.34
C ARG A 639 -10.01 -0.39 1.89
N GLN A 640 -9.27 -0.81 2.92
CA GLN A 640 -8.13 -0.05 3.45
C GLN A 640 -6.92 -0.12 2.52
N PHE A 641 -6.67 -1.29 1.92
CA PHE A 641 -5.60 -1.45 0.93
C PHE A 641 -5.85 -0.56 -0.28
N ALA A 642 -7.09 -0.52 -0.79
CA ALA A 642 -7.48 0.38 -1.87
C ALA A 642 -7.22 1.86 -1.56
N LEU A 643 -7.55 2.36 -0.36
CA LEU A 643 -7.27 3.76 0.04
C LEU A 643 -5.77 4.07 0.09
N THR A 644 -4.94 3.14 0.57
CA THR A 644 -3.48 3.30 0.56
C THR A 644 -2.90 3.23 -0.87
N LEU A 645 -3.47 2.39 -1.75
CA LEU A 645 -3.04 2.24 -3.14
C LEU A 645 -3.54 3.37 -4.05
N PHE A 646 -4.71 3.96 -3.77
CA PHE A 646 -5.18 5.19 -4.43
C PHE A 646 -4.18 6.34 -4.26
N GLY A 647 -3.43 6.35 -3.15
CA GLY A 647 -2.30 7.24 -2.88
C GLY A 647 -1.06 7.04 -3.78
N ALA A 648 -1.01 6.01 -4.63
CA ALA A 648 0.16 5.67 -5.44
C ALA A 648 -0.16 5.30 -6.91
N ALA A 649 -1.13 4.42 -7.15
CA ALA A 649 -1.43 3.88 -8.47
C ALA A 649 -2.13 4.89 -9.39
N ASN A 650 -3.11 5.64 -8.87
CA ASN A 650 -3.81 6.71 -9.60
C ASN A 650 -2.98 8.02 -9.71
N ILE A 651 -1.72 7.98 -9.28
CA ILE A 651 -0.93 9.16 -8.88
C ILE A 651 0.38 9.29 -9.69
N GLY A 652 0.56 8.49 -10.75
CA GLY A 652 1.58 8.74 -11.77
C GLY A 652 3.02 8.43 -11.35
N VAL A 653 3.25 7.81 -10.19
CA VAL A 653 4.58 7.39 -9.69
C VAL A 653 5.08 6.13 -10.41
N GLY A 654 5.03 6.20 -11.75
CA GLY A 654 5.39 5.15 -12.69
C GLY A 654 6.33 5.68 -13.77
N LEU A 655 7.64 5.49 -13.55
CA LEU A 655 8.72 5.54 -14.55
C LEU A 655 9.11 6.86 -15.26
N SER A 656 8.27 7.89 -15.39
CA SER A 656 8.53 8.95 -16.40
C SER A 656 9.31 10.21 -15.98
N VAL A 657 9.69 10.43 -14.72
CA VAL A 657 10.55 11.58 -14.34
C VAL A 657 11.98 11.43 -14.90
N ALA A 658 12.44 10.20 -15.14
CA ALA A 658 13.84 9.87 -15.44
C ALA A 658 14.37 10.32 -16.82
N ARG A 659 13.54 10.84 -17.75
CA ARG A 659 13.96 11.15 -19.14
C ARG A 659 13.94 12.63 -19.54
N ILE A 660 13.20 13.50 -18.85
CA ILE A 660 13.05 14.91 -19.27
C ILE A 660 14.26 15.77 -18.89
N ILE A 661 14.87 15.51 -17.72
CA ILE A 661 16.03 16.27 -17.19
C ILE A 661 17.25 16.24 -18.14
N SER A 662 17.32 15.29 -19.07
CA SER A 662 18.41 15.16 -20.05
C SER A 662 18.40 16.19 -21.19
N LYS A 663 17.30 16.95 -21.43
CA LYS A 663 17.17 17.80 -22.64
C LYS A 663 17.02 19.30 -22.42
N LEU A 664 16.76 19.78 -21.21
CA LEU A 664 16.56 21.22 -20.91
C LEU A 664 17.79 21.89 -20.26
N ARG A 665 19.01 21.49 -20.67
CA ARG A 665 20.28 22.16 -20.33
C ARG A 665 20.99 22.75 -21.56
N GLY A 666 20.21 23.21 -22.53
CA GLY A 666 20.63 24.13 -23.58
C GLY A 666 19.58 25.23 -23.69
N SER A 667 20.01 26.49 -23.69
CA SER A 667 19.17 27.69 -23.76
C SER A 667 18.28 27.96 -22.55
N LEU A 668 18.89 28.12 -21.36
CA LEU A 668 19.00 29.42 -20.69
C LEU A 668 20.20 29.41 -19.72
#